data_AF-A0A1F9ZHL9-F1
#
_entry.id   AF-A0A1F9ZHL9-F1
#
_cell.length_a   1.000
_cell.length_b   1.000
_cell.length_c   1.000
_cell.angle_alpha   90.00
_cell.angle_beta   90.00
_cell.angle_gamma   90.00
#
_symmetry.space_group_name_H-M   'P 1'
#
loop_
_entity.id
_entity.type
_entity.pdbx_description
1 polymer ?
#
loop_
_entity_poly.entity_id
_entity_poly.type
_entity_poly.pdbx_seq_one_letter_code
_entity_poly.pdbx_strand_id
1 'polypeptide(L)'
;MELGYVAAGGHLVIVDTLGWRTLFPAFRLNPATATVDHLARPVPLERRRDVTVSVHLHRKGWGARGEAVLRRTRAIWHRGSGLDVFLGPKARSIRVPWRGELAKVRRPFFALEAPIKDHLKRAGAHGGSPCVVWLERSTVRGCRRSGRSVEVYAVERKEFSDFILGRLRATIEFGSEEDAAAFSEGLPPLTAPAELDRTIQPDITRSKRVVWTPKTLAIAVGLLLFSGFVTAGTVAGLLEGKYLDVARVLLPLAAGLVVVAAALHLLLRVRRREFLDLVDKWPRVLCERWGADYRTQAARASDLLRSMDVRTGPDLSAVDAYLRSLPPEAFYGTLALQVGLMAIDRLIRLVGREVDAWWEYLPDRRECAFRVEAAGLRLYPLTAVMTLWQQRDPEGLDPFVRTYARELQLRLAFHETLPAFVALGFTSPGWEAFSKFAPRVDGELAGRGRVRLHRRDDVAVRERVLECGSVQLVLVEETAAEDSGDRLVPTSAFPFLTRPATAELKVDPTEDPDRHLAVLPLGGAGDHLIAWFPPAAARAAETAHGTMPFEICGVVEAARTLAHLETAGDGTRIPLVSSEGPDGDGANSALNHVTARVVGVSEGVNALNDSRLWLLTLDLGNLQLPLAARGDIWQQPPRPGEVFDGAIWIFLRLPSPG
;
A
#
# COMPACT_ATOMS: atom_id res chain seq x y z
N MET A 1 0.34 3.48 -24.44
CA MET A 1 0.52 3.02 -25.81
C MET A 1 1.40 1.80 -25.76
N GLU A 2 0.89 0.70 -26.25
CA GLU A 2 1.46 -0.62 -26.08
C GLU A 2 1.61 -1.27 -27.47
N LEU A 3 2.73 -1.94 -27.70
CA LEU A 3 2.99 -2.70 -28.92
C LEU A 3 2.74 -4.17 -28.64
N GLY A 4 2.22 -4.92 -29.62
CA GLY A 4 1.89 -6.31 -29.38
C GLY A 4 1.58 -7.10 -30.63
N TYR A 5 1.12 -8.33 -30.42
CA TYR A 5 0.60 -9.18 -31.48
C TYR A 5 -0.59 -9.99 -30.98
N VAL A 6 -1.38 -10.50 -31.92
CA VAL A 6 -2.49 -11.39 -31.64
C VAL A 6 -2.00 -12.83 -31.71
N ALA A 7 -2.08 -13.56 -30.59
CA ALA A 7 -1.77 -14.98 -30.51
C ALA A 7 -2.92 -15.84 -31.07
N ALA A 8 -2.67 -17.15 -31.25
CA ALA A 8 -3.73 -18.09 -31.61
C ALA A 8 -4.88 -18.03 -30.58
N GLY A 9 -6.13 -18.09 -31.06
CA GLY A 9 -7.32 -17.88 -30.22
C GLY A 9 -7.70 -16.41 -30.00
N GLY A 10 -6.95 -15.45 -30.53
CA GLY A 10 -7.27 -14.02 -30.46
C GLY A 10 -6.66 -13.30 -29.26
N HIS A 11 -5.92 -13.98 -28.39
CA HIS A 11 -5.37 -13.36 -27.19
C HIS A 11 -4.32 -12.29 -27.49
N LEU A 12 -4.36 -11.21 -26.74
CA LEU A 12 -3.39 -10.12 -26.85
C LEU A 12 -2.07 -10.51 -26.18
N VAL A 13 -0.96 -10.30 -26.90
CA VAL A 13 0.38 -10.32 -26.31
C VAL A 13 1.02 -8.96 -26.49
N ILE A 14 1.32 -8.28 -25.38
CA ILE A 14 2.12 -7.05 -25.41
C ILE A 14 3.60 -7.40 -25.40
N VAL A 15 4.32 -6.71 -26.27
CA VAL A 15 5.78 -6.72 -26.36
C VAL A 15 6.25 -5.35 -25.93
N ASP A 16 6.72 -5.24 -24.69
CA ASP A 16 7.31 -3.98 -24.25
C ASP A 16 8.63 -3.73 -24.98
N THR A 17 9.07 -2.48 -24.99
CA THR A 17 10.31 -2.05 -25.64
C THR A 17 11.60 -2.53 -24.96
N LEU A 18 11.51 -3.18 -23.79
CA LEU A 18 12.62 -3.96 -23.23
C LEU A 18 12.72 -5.35 -23.88
N GLY A 19 11.67 -5.77 -24.59
CA GLY A 19 11.60 -7.02 -25.34
C GLY A 19 10.78 -8.09 -24.66
N TRP A 20 10.16 -7.79 -23.53
CA TRP A 20 9.46 -8.78 -22.74
C TRP A 20 8.06 -8.97 -23.30
N ARG A 21 7.65 -10.24 -23.34
CA ARG A 21 6.37 -10.65 -23.91
C ARG A 21 5.44 -11.04 -22.76
N THR A 22 4.32 -10.34 -22.68
CA THR A 22 3.27 -10.58 -21.70
C THR A 22 1.96 -10.87 -22.44
N LEU A 23 1.46 -12.10 -22.31
CA LEU A 23 0.12 -12.51 -22.70
C LEU A 23 -0.89 -11.88 -21.74
N PHE A 24 -1.97 -11.32 -22.25
CA PHE A 24 -3.08 -10.81 -21.43
C PHE A 24 -4.35 -11.59 -21.80
N PRO A 25 -4.66 -12.71 -21.10
CA PRO A 25 -5.81 -13.54 -21.44
C PRO A 25 -7.14 -12.82 -21.28
N ALA A 26 -7.19 -11.79 -20.43
CA ALA A 26 -8.33 -10.90 -20.28
C ALA A 26 -8.71 -10.17 -21.57
N PHE A 27 -7.79 -10.01 -22.52
CA PHE A 27 -8.01 -9.31 -23.78
C PHE A 27 -7.95 -10.29 -24.94
N ARG A 28 -9.05 -10.39 -25.67
CA ARG A 28 -9.12 -11.17 -26.91
C ARG A 28 -9.59 -10.28 -28.03
N LEU A 29 -8.77 -10.13 -29.05
CA LEU A 29 -9.18 -9.51 -30.30
C LEU A 29 -9.83 -10.55 -31.21
N ASN A 30 -11.01 -10.20 -31.72
CA ASN A 30 -11.61 -10.90 -32.84
C ASN A 30 -11.64 -9.96 -34.05
N PRO A 31 -10.66 -10.09 -34.97
CA PRO A 31 -10.60 -9.26 -36.17
C PRO A 31 -11.80 -9.44 -37.11
N ALA A 32 -12.47 -10.60 -37.05
CA ALA A 32 -13.60 -10.91 -37.93
C ALA A 32 -14.87 -10.14 -37.55
N THR A 33 -15.10 -9.99 -36.25
CA THR A 33 -16.25 -9.25 -35.68
C THR A 33 -15.92 -7.81 -35.33
N ALA A 34 -14.66 -7.39 -35.51
CA ALA A 34 -14.14 -6.09 -35.07
C ALA A 34 -14.45 -5.82 -33.59
N THR A 35 -14.34 -6.84 -32.73
CA THR A 35 -14.54 -6.70 -31.28
C THR A 35 -13.23 -6.93 -30.53
N VAL A 36 -13.10 -6.26 -29.39
CA VAL A 36 -12.16 -6.60 -28.34
C VAL A 36 -12.97 -7.16 -27.19
N ASP A 37 -12.82 -8.43 -26.88
CA ASP A 37 -13.38 -8.97 -25.66
C ASP A 37 -12.44 -8.60 -24.50
N HIS A 38 -12.94 -7.84 -23.54
CA HIS A 38 -12.28 -7.57 -22.27
C HIS A 38 -13.01 -8.34 -21.17
N LEU A 39 -12.33 -9.26 -20.49
CA LEU A 39 -12.91 -10.11 -19.44
C LEU A 39 -14.19 -10.83 -19.89
N ALA A 40 -14.14 -11.41 -21.11
CA ALA A 40 -15.25 -12.09 -21.79
C ALA A 40 -16.46 -11.19 -22.13
N ARG A 41 -16.34 -9.87 -21.99
CA ARG A 41 -17.34 -8.90 -22.46
C ARG A 41 -16.90 -8.29 -23.79
N PRO A 42 -17.74 -8.36 -24.84
CA PRO A 42 -17.40 -7.78 -26.12
C PRO A 42 -17.46 -6.25 -26.05
N VAL A 43 -16.34 -5.60 -26.36
CA VAL A 43 -16.25 -4.16 -26.60
C VAL A 43 -16.26 -3.96 -28.13
N PRO A 44 -17.30 -3.34 -28.70
CA PRO A 44 -17.34 -3.10 -30.13
C PRO A 44 -16.24 -2.11 -30.52
N LEU A 45 -15.53 -2.42 -31.60
CA LEU A 45 -14.65 -1.47 -32.26
C LEU A 45 -15.23 -1.11 -33.63
N GLU A 46 -15.32 0.18 -33.90
CA GLU A 46 -15.69 0.66 -35.21
C GLU A 46 -14.48 0.55 -36.14
N ARG A 47 -14.58 -0.29 -37.19
CA ARG A 47 -13.57 -0.32 -38.24
C ARG A 47 -13.64 0.99 -39.03
N ARG A 48 -12.58 1.78 -39.01
CA ARG A 48 -12.52 3.09 -39.68
C ARG A 48 -11.94 2.97 -41.09
N ARG A 49 -10.61 2.85 -41.18
CA ARG A 49 -9.85 2.99 -42.44
C ARG A 49 -8.54 2.21 -42.40
N ASP A 50 -7.97 2.01 -43.58
CA ASP A 50 -6.60 1.54 -43.72
C ASP A 50 -5.62 2.72 -43.54
N VAL A 51 -4.60 2.50 -42.72
CA VAL A 51 -3.59 3.50 -42.37
C VAL A 51 -2.19 2.89 -42.46
N THR A 52 -1.16 3.73 -42.40
CA THR A 52 0.22 3.26 -42.21
C THR A 52 0.75 3.76 -40.88
N VAL A 53 1.23 2.85 -40.04
CA VAL A 53 1.71 3.15 -38.68
C VAL A 53 3.19 2.82 -38.55
N SER A 54 3.92 3.70 -37.88
CA SER A 54 5.28 3.44 -37.38
C SER A 54 5.40 3.95 -35.95
N VAL A 55 6.24 3.32 -35.12
CA VAL A 55 6.42 3.71 -33.72
C VAL A 55 7.90 3.80 -33.39
N HIS A 56 8.28 4.86 -32.71
CA HIS A 56 9.65 5.18 -32.32
C HIS A 56 9.76 5.34 -30.80
N LEU A 57 10.80 4.76 -30.20
CA LEU A 57 11.18 4.93 -28.80
C LEU A 57 12.16 6.10 -28.64
N HIS A 58 11.82 7.05 -27.79
CA HIS A 58 12.57 8.28 -27.55
C HIS A 58 13.33 8.25 -26.21
N ARG A 59 14.44 7.51 -26.16
CA ARG A 59 15.27 7.31 -24.93
C ARG A 59 15.84 8.60 -24.34
N LYS A 60 16.06 9.63 -25.17
CA LYS A 60 16.63 10.93 -24.78
C LYS A 60 15.59 12.06 -24.75
N GLY A 61 14.30 11.71 -24.81
CA GLY A 61 13.21 12.65 -24.98
C GLY A 61 12.72 12.80 -26.41
N TRP A 62 11.50 13.32 -26.55
CA TRP A 62 10.81 13.47 -27.83
C TRP A 62 11.48 14.51 -28.74
N GLY A 63 12.21 15.47 -28.19
CA GLY A 63 13.04 16.39 -28.98
C GLY A 63 14.24 15.73 -29.68
N ALA A 64 14.63 14.52 -29.26
CA ALA A 64 15.75 13.78 -29.85
C ALA A 64 15.28 12.73 -30.87
N ARG A 65 16.21 12.24 -31.71
CA ARG A 65 15.95 11.15 -32.66
C ARG A 65 15.51 9.87 -31.92
N GLY A 66 14.38 9.30 -32.34
CA GLY A 66 13.85 8.04 -31.83
C GLY A 66 14.41 6.80 -32.52
N GLU A 67 14.37 5.68 -31.81
CA GLU A 67 14.69 4.33 -32.29
C GLU A 67 13.41 3.65 -32.81
N ALA A 68 13.40 3.17 -34.05
CA ALA A 68 12.20 2.52 -34.61
C ALA A 68 11.93 1.18 -33.91
N VAL A 69 10.80 1.10 -33.19
CA VAL A 69 10.35 -0.12 -32.49
C VAL A 69 9.20 -0.82 -33.21
N LEU A 70 8.45 -0.10 -34.06
CA LEU A 70 7.59 -0.65 -35.09
C LEU A 70 7.98 -0.02 -36.43
N ARG A 71 8.36 -0.84 -37.41
CA ARG A 71 8.63 -0.33 -38.76
C ARG A 71 7.34 0.21 -39.38
N ARG A 72 7.46 1.10 -40.38
CA ARG A 72 6.34 1.55 -41.21
C ARG A 72 5.56 0.34 -41.76
N THR A 73 4.32 0.19 -41.31
CA THR A 73 3.48 -1.01 -41.51
C THR A 73 2.07 -0.58 -41.84
N ARG A 74 1.48 -1.13 -42.92
CA ARG A 74 0.05 -0.97 -43.21
C ARG A 74 -0.78 -1.65 -42.12
N ALA A 75 -1.82 -0.99 -41.65
CA ALA A 75 -2.70 -1.47 -40.59
C ALA A 75 -4.13 -1.02 -40.83
N ILE A 76 -5.08 -1.72 -40.22
CA ILE A 76 -6.48 -1.31 -40.14
C ILE A 76 -6.66 -0.57 -38.82
N TRP A 77 -7.20 0.65 -38.87
CA TRP A 77 -7.57 1.42 -37.68
C TRP A 77 -8.98 1.05 -37.23
N HIS A 78 -9.08 0.68 -35.97
CA HIS A 78 -10.31 0.44 -35.25
C HIS A 78 -10.44 1.44 -34.09
N ARG A 79 -11.60 2.08 -33.94
CA ARG A 79 -11.87 3.10 -32.92
C ARG A 79 -12.92 2.61 -31.92
N GLY A 80 -12.63 2.75 -30.63
CA GLY A 80 -13.54 2.57 -29.52
C GLY A 80 -13.74 3.85 -28.71
N SER A 81 -14.43 3.75 -27.57
CA SER A 81 -14.80 4.91 -26.72
C SER A 81 -13.59 5.64 -26.09
N GLY A 82 -12.52 4.91 -25.74
CA GLY A 82 -11.29 5.46 -25.16
C GLY A 82 -10.00 4.84 -25.70
N LEU A 83 -10.13 4.04 -26.76
CA LEU A 83 -9.10 3.16 -27.26
C LEU A 83 -9.10 3.18 -28.78
N ASP A 84 -7.92 3.35 -29.36
CA ASP A 84 -7.66 3.14 -30.78
C ASP A 84 -6.75 1.93 -30.95
N VAL A 85 -7.15 0.99 -31.81
CA VAL A 85 -6.40 -0.25 -32.10
C VAL A 85 -5.98 -0.25 -33.56
N PHE A 86 -4.68 -0.44 -33.81
CA PHE A 86 -4.13 -0.56 -35.17
C PHE A 86 -3.66 -1.99 -35.42
N LEU A 87 -4.33 -2.70 -36.34
CA LEU A 87 -4.05 -4.09 -36.67
C LEU A 87 -3.28 -4.20 -37.97
N GLY A 88 -1.99 -4.51 -37.85
CA GLY A 88 -1.14 -4.78 -39.00
C GLY A 88 -0.97 -6.29 -39.25
N PRO A 89 -0.44 -6.67 -40.43
CA PRO A 89 -0.52 -8.04 -40.90
C PRO A 89 0.48 -9.00 -40.23
N LYS A 90 1.60 -8.51 -39.69
CA LYS A 90 2.70 -9.39 -39.25
C LYS A 90 3.46 -8.86 -38.02
N ALA A 91 3.58 -9.69 -36.99
CA ALA A 91 4.31 -9.47 -35.74
C ALA A 91 5.80 -9.17 -35.96
N ARG A 92 6.39 -9.73 -37.03
CA ARG A 92 7.78 -9.45 -37.45
C ARG A 92 8.08 -7.97 -37.77
N SER A 93 7.04 -7.14 -37.85
CA SER A 93 7.18 -5.68 -38.00
C SER A 93 7.66 -4.98 -36.73
N ILE A 94 7.50 -5.61 -35.56
CA ILE A 94 8.03 -5.14 -34.28
C ILE A 94 9.53 -5.42 -34.26
N ARG A 95 10.32 -4.35 -34.08
CA ARG A 95 11.79 -4.38 -34.14
C ARG A 95 12.46 -4.49 -32.77
N VAL A 96 11.66 -4.63 -31.71
CA VAL A 96 12.18 -4.85 -30.36
C VAL A 96 12.76 -6.27 -30.26
N PRO A 97 13.92 -6.47 -29.62
CA PRO A 97 14.50 -7.80 -29.37
C PRO A 97 13.56 -8.64 -28.49
N TRP A 98 13.05 -9.77 -28.96
CA TRP A 98 12.16 -10.62 -28.15
C TRP A 98 12.97 -11.38 -27.09
N ARG A 99 12.63 -11.20 -25.81
CA ARG A 99 13.35 -11.76 -24.66
C ARG A 99 12.48 -12.68 -23.81
N GLY A 100 13.13 -13.70 -23.26
CA GLY A 100 12.55 -14.62 -22.28
C GLY A 100 11.34 -15.39 -22.79
N GLU A 101 10.76 -16.18 -21.91
CA GLU A 101 9.54 -16.93 -22.20
C GLU A 101 8.30 -16.01 -22.20
N LEU A 102 7.23 -16.47 -22.86
CA LEU A 102 5.94 -15.79 -22.79
C LEU A 102 5.38 -15.93 -21.37
N ALA A 103 5.02 -14.82 -20.72
CA ALA A 103 4.44 -14.81 -19.38
C ALA A 103 3.00 -14.28 -19.42
N LYS A 104 2.14 -14.66 -18.46
CA LYS A 104 0.69 -14.34 -18.44
C LYS A 104 0.35 -12.94 -17.90
N VAL A 105 1.34 -12.26 -17.33
CA VAL A 105 1.39 -10.97 -16.62
C VAL A 105 2.64 -11.11 -15.75
N ARG A 106 3.62 -10.22 -15.87
CA ARG A 106 4.88 -10.33 -15.12
C ARG A 106 4.80 -9.40 -13.93
N ARG A 107 4.78 -10.03 -12.73
CA ARG A 107 5.05 -9.49 -11.39
C ARG A 107 5.06 -7.97 -11.30
N PRO A 108 4.28 -7.43 -10.37
CA PRO A 108 4.93 -7.22 -9.08
C PRO A 108 4.26 -7.91 -7.90
N PHE A 109 3.02 -8.38 -8.04
CA PHE A 109 2.16 -8.64 -6.89
C PHE A 109 2.01 -10.11 -6.48
N PHE A 110 2.65 -11.06 -7.17
CA PHE A 110 2.34 -12.49 -6.97
C PHE A 110 3.59 -13.37 -6.92
N ALA A 111 3.68 -14.16 -5.85
CA ALA A 111 4.50 -15.36 -5.76
C ALA A 111 3.87 -16.56 -6.51
N LEU A 112 2.55 -16.54 -6.73
CA LEU A 112 1.79 -17.61 -7.38
C LEU A 112 1.44 -17.22 -8.82
N GLU A 113 2.19 -17.75 -9.78
CA GLU A 113 1.79 -17.69 -11.19
C GLU A 113 0.65 -18.68 -11.42
N ALA A 114 -0.54 -18.20 -11.81
CA ALA A 114 -1.55 -19.10 -12.37
C ALA A 114 -0.94 -19.77 -13.62
N PRO A 115 -0.82 -21.11 -13.68
CA PRO A 115 -0.12 -21.76 -14.78
C PRO A 115 -0.73 -21.35 -16.11
N ILE A 116 0.13 -20.96 -17.06
CA ILE A 116 -0.28 -20.77 -18.44
C ILE A 116 -0.55 -22.15 -19.01
N LYS A 117 -1.79 -22.43 -19.42
CA LYS A 117 -2.11 -23.71 -20.10
C LYS A 117 -1.17 -23.87 -21.29
N ASP A 118 -0.63 -25.07 -21.49
CA ASP A 118 0.44 -25.29 -22.49
C ASP A 118 0.05 -24.93 -23.93
N HIS A 119 -1.25 -24.99 -24.27
CA HIS A 119 -1.74 -24.54 -25.57
C HIS A 119 -1.62 -23.03 -25.77
N LEU A 120 -1.74 -22.22 -24.70
CA LEU A 120 -1.51 -20.77 -24.74
C LEU A 120 -0.01 -20.44 -24.79
N LYS A 121 0.85 -21.28 -24.19
CA LYS A 121 2.32 -21.16 -24.31
C LYS A 121 2.78 -21.43 -25.74
N ARG A 122 2.20 -22.46 -26.39
CA ARG A 122 2.48 -22.81 -27.80
C ARG A 122 2.02 -21.75 -28.79
N ALA A 123 1.10 -20.87 -28.41
CA ALA A 123 0.59 -19.76 -29.22
C ALA A 123 1.57 -18.56 -29.36
N GLY A 124 2.86 -18.74 -28.99
CA GLY A 124 3.91 -17.74 -29.19
C GLY A 124 3.96 -17.20 -30.63
N ALA A 125 4.45 -15.97 -30.81
CA ALA A 125 4.41 -15.30 -32.12
C ALA A 125 5.02 -16.16 -33.24
N HIS A 126 4.15 -16.71 -34.09
CA HIS A 126 4.53 -17.15 -35.42
C HIS A 126 4.75 -15.90 -36.28
N GLY A 127 5.70 -15.92 -37.20
CA GLY A 127 6.02 -14.76 -38.06
C GLY A 127 4.84 -14.21 -38.90
N GLY A 128 3.72 -14.94 -38.94
CA GLY A 128 2.45 -14.57 -39.55
C GLY A 128 1.38 -14.00 -38.61
N SER A 129 1.58 -13.98 -37.29
CA SER A 129 0.61 -13.38 -36.35
C SER A 129 0.39 -11.89 -36.63
N PRO A 130 -0.84 -11.35 -36.56
CA PRO A 130 -1.08 -9.91 -36.72
C PRO A 130 -0.34 -9.09 -35.65
N CYS A 131 0.26 -7.96 -36.04
CA CYS A 131 0.81 -7.01 -35.07
C CYS A 131 -0.27 -6.03 -34.62
N VAL A 132 -0.15 -5.53 -33.41
CA VAL A 132 -1.12 -4.62 -32.77
C VAL A 132 -0.36 -3.40 -32.23
N VAL A 133 -0.94 -2.21 -32.44
CA VAL A 133 -0.65 -1.03 -31.62
C VAL A 133 -1.92 -0.69 -30.85
N TRP A 134 -1.80 -0.72 -29.53
CA TRP A 134 -2.86 -0.36 -28.59
C TRP A 134 -2.62 1.08 -28.14
N LEU A 135 -3.56 1.98 -28.45
CA LEU A 135 -3.46 3.39 -28.12
C LEU A 135 -4.63 3.80 -27.23
N GLU A 136 -4.45 3.65 -25.92
CA GLU A 136 -5.35 4.25 -24.95
C GLU A 136 -5.15 5.77 -24.91
N ARG A 137 -6.25 6.52 -24.98
CA ARG A 137 -6.20 8.00 -24.96
C ARG A 137 -5.52 8.55 -23.71
N SER A 138 -5.69 7.88 -22.57
CA SER A 138 -5.06 8.25 -21.30
C SER A 138 -3.52 8.14 -21.31
N THR A 139 -2.93 7.51 -22.34
CA THR A 139 -1.47 7.43 -22.54
C THR A 139 -0.94 8.53 -23.44
N VAL A 140 -1.81 9.21 -24.18
CA VAL A 140 -1.45 10.31 -25.07
C VAL A 140 -1.14 11.56 -24.25
N ARG A 141 -0.15 12.31 -24.71
CA ARG A 141 0.37 13.52 -24.06
C ARG A 141 0.40 14.70 -25.01
N GLY A 142 0.47 14.43 -26.30
CA GLY A 142 0.31 15.43 -27.33
C GLY A 142 0.13 14.78 -28.69
N CYS A 143 -0.40 15.54 -29.64
CA CYS A 143 -0.49 15.17 -31.05
C CYS A 143 -0.08 16.35 -31.93
N ARG A 144 0.51 16.04 -33.08
CA ARG A 144 0.85 17.02 -34.11
C ARG A 144 0.39 16.50 -35.46
N ARG A 145 -0.50 17.24 -36.12
CA ARG A 145 -0.98 16.91 -37.46
C ARG A 145 -0.19 17.70 -38.51
N SER A 146 0.15 17.03 -39.61
CA SER A 146 0.81 17.62 -40.77
C SER A 146 0.22 16.99 -42.04
N GLY A 147 -0.72 17.70 -42.69
CA GLY A 147 -1.50 17.19 -43.81
C GLY A 147 -2.22 15.88 -43.42
N ARG A 148 -1.88 14.80 -44.13
CA ARG A 148 -2.45 13.45 -43.93
C ARG A 148 -1.78 12.63 -42.83
N SER A 149 -0.80 13.19 -42.12
CA SER A 149 -0.06 12.46 -41.08
C SER A 149 -0.36 13.03 -39.70
N VAL A 150 -0.53 12.16 -38.72
CA VAL A 150 -0.64 12.53 -37.31
C VAL A 150 0.49 11.86 -36.53
N GLU A 151 1.29 12.68 -35.87
CA GLU A 151 2.26 12.23 -34.88
C GLU A 151 1.59 12.25 -33.50
N VAL A 152 1.62 11.13 -32.80
CA VAL A 152 1.08 10.98 -31.44
C VAL A 152 2.24 10.72 -30.49
N TYR A 153 2.33 11.56 -29.47
CA TYR A 153 3.33 11.51 -28.40
C TYR A 153 2.67 10.88 -27.19
N ALA A 154 3.09 9.67 -26.83
CA ALA A 154 2.45 8.87 -25.80
C ALA A 154 3.45 8.12 -24.92
N VAL A 155 3.04 7.78 -23.71
CA VAL A 155 3.83 6.96 -22.81
C VAL A 155 3.58 5.47 -23.05
N GLU A 156 4.63 4.68 -22.96
CA GLU A 156 4.53 3.23 -22.83
C GLU A 156 4.32 2.88 -21.36
N ARG A 157 3.20 2.24 -21.07
CA ARG A 157 2.90 1.73 -19.73
C ARG A 157 3.37 0.28 -19.62
N LYS A 158 3.75 -0.12 -18.42
CA LYS A 158 3.88 -1.54 -18.12
C LYS A 158 2.50 -2.05 -17.66
N GLU A 159 2.06 -3.13 -18.29
CA GLU A 159 0.86 -3.92 -17.95
C GLU A 159 -0.43 -3.11 -17.66
N PHE A 160 -0.68 -2.10 -18.49
CA PHE A 160 -1.84 -1.19 -18.38
C PHE A 160 -1.93 -0.44 -17.04
N SER A 161 -0.83 -0.36 -16.28
CA SER A 161 -0.73 0.47 -15.08
C SER A 161 -0.29 1.90 -15.40
N ASP A 162 -0.24 2.77 -14.42
CA ASP A 162 0.31 4.12 -14.53
C ASP A 162 1.84 4.20 -14.48
N PHE A 163 2.57 3.09 -14.35
CA PHE A 163 4.03 3.12 -14.38
C PHE A 163 4.59 3.09 -15.81
N ILE A 164 5.49 4.04 -16.06
CA ILE A 164 5.94 4.47 -17.38
C ILE A 164 7.29 3.83 -17.72
N LEU A 165 7.30 2.96 -18.73
CA LEU A 165 8.53 2.35 -19.26
C LEU A 165 9.32 3.27 -20.18
N GLY A 166 8.63 4.15 -20.91
CA GLY A 166 9.28 4.95 -21.92
C GLY A 166 8.37 5.94 -22.64
N ARG A 167 9.03 6.80 -23.43
CA ARG A 167 8.40 7.80 -24.29
C ARG A 167 8.35 7.26 -25.71
N LEU A 168 7.15 7.17 -26.28
CA LEU A 168 6.94 6.68 -27.64
C LEU A 168 6.36 7.78 -28.52
N ARG A 169 6.68 7.72 -29.81
CA ARG A 169 6.05 8.53 -30.85
C ARG A 169 5.50 7.59 -31.92
N ALA A 170 4.18 7.60 -32.12
CA ALA A 170 3.55 6.95 -33.26
C ALA A 170 3.37 7.95 -34.39
N THR A 171 3.71 7.58 -35.62
CA THR A 171 3.37 8.33 -36.82
C THR A 171 2.34 7.51 -37.58
N ILE A 172 1.17 8.10 -37.78
CA ILE A 172 0.01 7.48 -38.43
C ILE A 172 -0.29 8.27 -39.69
N GLU A 173 -0.19 7.62 -40.85
CA GLU A 173 -0.44 8.20 -42.16
C GLU A 173 -1.80 7.73 -42.68
N PHE A 174 -2.65 8.67 -43.02
CA PHE A 174 -4.02 8.46 -43.50
C PHE A 174 -4.12 8.65 -45.02
N GLY A 175 -5.20 8.12 -45.60
CA GLY A 175 -5.50 8.30 -47.02
C GLY A 175 -5.88 9.74 -47.38
N SER A 176 -6.57 10.43 -46.46
CA SER A 176 -7.09 11.80 -46.62
C SER A 176 -6.68 12.70 -45.44
N GLU A 177 -6.77 14.02 -45.63
CA GLU A 177 -6.55 14.98 -44.54
C GLU A 177 -7.73 15.04 -43.55
N GLU A 178 -8.94 14.78 -44.03
CA GLU A 178 -10.16 14.72 -43.23
C GLU A 178 -10.09 13.58 -42.20
N ASP A 179 -9.63 12.39 -42.60
CA ASP A 179 -9.45 11.26 -41.68
C ASP A 179 -8.40 11.58 -40.61
N ALA A 180 -7.31 12.24 -41.01
CA ALA A 180 -6.27 12.68 -40.08
C ALA A 180 -6.81 13.72 -39.09
N ALA A 181 -7.65 14.64 -39.55
CA ALA A 181 -8.32 15.62 -38.70
C ALA A 181 -9.27 14.93 -37.70
N ALA A 182 -10.15 14.05 -38.17
CA ALA A 182 -11.12 13.32 -37.34
C ALA A 182 -10.47 12.38 -36.30
N PHE A 183 -9.27 11.87 -36.59
CA PHE A 183 -8.47 11.15 -35.60
C PHE A 183 -7.91 12.09 -34.53
N SER A 184 -7.39 13.26 -34.93
CA SER A 184 -6.75 14.22 -34.02
C SER A 184 -7.72 15.05 -33.16
N GLU A 185 -8.99 15.16 -33.55
CA GLU A 185 -10.02 16.06 -32.98
C GLU A 185 -10.28 15.89 -31.46
N GLY A 186 -9.89 14.75 -30.86
CA GLY A 186 -10.02 14.50 -29.43
C GLY A 186 -8.70 14.33 -28.68
N LEU A 187 -7.56 14.63 -29.31
CA LEU A 187 -6.23 14.45 -28.73
C LEU A 187 -5.63 15.81 -28.34
N PRO A 188 -4.83 15.89 -27.25
CA PRO A 188 -4.20 17.14 -26.85
C PRO A 188 -3.27 17.68 -27.94
N PRO A 189 -3.46 18.91 -28.46
CA PRO A 189 -2.59 19.46 -29.49
C PRO A 189 -1.19 19.78 -28.93
N LEU A 190 -0.16 19.64 -29.77
CA LEU A 190 1.22 19.92 -29.39
C LEU A 190 1.98 20.65 -30.52
N THR A 191 2.53 21.80 -30.19
CA THR A 191 3.39 22.60 -31.08
C THR A 191 4.85 22.15 -31.03
N ALA A 192 5.41 21.97 -29.83
CA ALA A 192 6.83 21.61 -29.64
C ALA A 192 7.01 20.34 -28.78
N PRO A 193 7.53 19.23 -29.34
CA PRO A 193 7.73 17.98 -28.59
C PRO A 193 8.65 18.07 -27.36
N ALA A 194 9.60 19.00 -27.38
CA ALA A 194 10.56 19.18 -26.29
C ALA A 194 9.92 19.72 -25.00
N GLU A 195 8.74 20.33 -25.06
CA GLU A 195 8.03 20.85 -23.89
C GLU A 195 7.54 19.71 -22.99
N LEU A 196 7.12 18.59 -23.58
CA LEU A 196 6.67 17.40 -22.85
C LEU A 196 7.82 16.67 -22.12
N ASP A 197 9.07 16.89 -22.52
CA ASP A 197 10.22 16.20 -21.94
C ASP A 197 10.49 16.62 -20.48
N ARG A 198 10.02 17.81 -20.08
CA ARG A 198 10.15 18.34 -18.71
C ARG A 198 9.11 17.78 -17.76
N THR A 199 7.91 17.51 -18.26
CA THR A 199 6.75 17.10 -17.44
C THR A 199 6.60 15.59 -17.32
N ILE A 200 7.20 14.81 -18.22
CA ILE A 200 6.96 13.36 -18.30
C ILE A 200 8.26 12.60 -18.18
N GLN A 201 8.52 12.03 -17.01
CA GLN A 201 9.69 11.18 -16.78
C GLN A 201 9.30 9.69 -16.75
N PRO A 202 9.99 8.82 -17.52
CA PRO A 202 9.85 7.38 -17.31
C PRO A 202 10.33 6.98 -15.92
N ASP A 203 9.66 6.00 -15.32
CA ASP A 203 9.96 5.51 -13.97
C ASP A 203 11.26 4.68 -13.95
N ILE A 204 11.64 4.11 -15.10
CA ILE A 204 12.91 3.41 -15.29
C ILE A 204 13.94 4.27 -16.02
N THR A 205 15.19 4.11 -15.61
CA THR A 205 16.35 4.74 -16.24
C THR A 205 16.63 4.06 -17.57
N ARG A 206 16.42 4.78 -18.67
CA ARG A 206 16.71 4.27 -20.02
C ARG A 206 18.12 4.64 -20.41
N SER A 207 18.93 3.64 -20.70
CA SER A 207 20.32 3.83 -21.13
C SER A 207 20.35 4.54 -22.47
N LYS A 208 21.00 5.72 -22.48
CA LYS A 208 21.27 6.53 -23.68
C LYS A 208 22.18 5.81 -24.70
N ARG A 209 22.82 4.70 -24.31
CA ARG A 209 23.78 3.93 -25.11
C ARG A 209 23.16 2.74 -25.85
N VAL A 210 21.92 2.36 -25.53
CA VAL A 210 21.21 1.23 -26.19
C VAL A 210 20.46 1.79 -27.40
N VAL A 211 21.16 2.37 -28.36
CA VAL A 211 20.60 2.50 -29.70
C VAL A 211 21.10 1.29 -30.46
N TRP A 212 20.21 0.37 -30.84
CA TRP A 212 20.57 -0.70 -31.76
C TRP A 212 20.90 -0.08 -33.11
N THR A 213 22.11 0.42 -33.27
CA THR A 213 22.60 0.73 -34.59
C THR A 213 22.97 -0.60 -35.26
N PRO A 214 22.58 -0.83 -36.51
CA PRO A 214 23.06 -1.96 -37.31
C PRO A 214 24.59 -2.08 -37.24
N LYS A 215 25.30 -0.95 -37.08
CA LYS A 215 26.75 -0.88 -36.83
C LYS A 215 27.20 -1.62 -35.56
N THR A 216 26.58 -1.41 -34.40
CA THR A 216 26.98 -2.11 -33.16
C THR A 216 26.77 -3.62 -33.23
N LEU A 217 25.69 -4.09 -33.86
CA LEU A 217 25.49 -5.52 -34.10
C LEU A 217 26.48 -6.05 -35.15
N ALA A 218 26.73 -5.30 -36.23
CA ALA A 218 27.72 -5.67 -37.24
C ALA A 218 29.16 -5.68 -36.70
N ILE A 219 29.49 -4.83 -35.72
CA ILE A 219 30.78 -4.85 -35.03
C ILE A 219 30.87 -6.09 -34.12
N ALA A 220 29.82 -6.43 -33.37
CA ALA A 220 29.82 -7.62 -32.52
C ALA A 220 29.85 -8.92 -33.36
N VAL A 221 29.06 -8.99 -34.43
CA VAL A 221 29.07 -10.09 -35.40
C VAL A 221 30.39 -10.14 -36.16
N GLY A 222 30.93 -9.00 -36.56
CA GLY A 222 32.23 -8.88 -37.21
C GLY A 222 33.37 -9.35 -36.30
N LEU A 223 33.34 -9.01 -35.01
CA LEU A 223 34.29 -9.51 -34.01
C LEU A 223 34.15 -11.02 -33.76
N LEU A 224 32.93 -11.55 -33.74
CA LEU A 224 32.66 -12.99 -33.64
C LEU A 224 33.14 -13.76 -34.88
N LEU A 225 32.87 -13.23 -36.07
CA LEU A 225 33.33 -13.82 -37.33
C LEU A 225 34.85 -13.75 -37.46
N PHE A 226 35.46 -12.62 -37.08
CA PHE A 226 36.90 -12.45 -37.04
C PHE A 226 37.55 -13.43 -36.05
N SER A 227 36.98 -13.57 -34.84
CA SER A 227 37.40 -14.59 -33.87
C SER A 227 37.28 -16.00 -34.45
N GLY A 228 36.16 -16.34 -35.10
CA GLY A 228 35.99 -17.63 -35.77
C GLY A 228 37.01 -17.87 -36.87
N PHE A 229 37.35 -16.84 -37.65
CA PHE A 229 38.34 -16.91 -38.72
C PHE A 229 39.76 -17.12 -38.17
N VAL A 230 40.13 -16.40 -37.10
CA VAL A 230 41.41 -16.57 -36.40
C VAL A 230 41.51 -17.98 -35.79
N THR A 231 40.44 -18.48 -35.16
CA THR A 231 40.38 -19.85 -34.62
C THR A 231 40.50 -20.90 -35.71
N ALA A 232 39.77 -20.75 -36.83
CA ALA A 232 39.81 -21.71 -37.94
C ALA A 232 41.17 -21.72 -38.64
N GLY A 233 41.76 -20.55 -38.92
CA GLY A 233 43.10 -20.44 -39.50
C GLY A 233 44.19 -20.99 -38.58
N THR A 234 44.02 -20.83 -37.27
CA THR A 234 44.87 -21.44 -36.25
C THR A 234 44.80 -22.96 -36.28
N VAL A 235 43.59 -23.53 -36.26
CA VAL A 235 43.37 -24.98 -36.28
C VAL A 235 43.89 -25.58 -37.60
N ALA A 236 43.65 -24.92 -38.73
CA ALA A 236 44.16 -25.36 -40.03
C ALA A 236 45.70 -25.39 -40.07
N GLY A 237 46.39 -24.36 -39.57
CA GLY A 237 47.86 -24.35 -39.53
C GLY A 237 48.48 -25.31 -38.50
N LEU A 238 47.76 -25.63 -37.42
CA LEU A 238 48.13 -26.71 -36.48
C LEU A 238 47.99 -28.09 -37.15
N LEU A 239 46.91 -28.32 -37.90
CA LEU A 239 46.69 -29.57 -38.66
C LEU A 239 47.69 -29.76 -39.81
N GLU A 240 48.16 -28.66 -40.41
CA GLU A 240 49.22 -28.69 -41.43
C GLU A 240 50.65 -28.76 -40.85
N GLY A 241 50.81 -28.83 -39.52
CA GLY A 241 52.13 -28.94 -38.87
C GLY A 241 53.03 -27.70 -39.00
N LYS A 242 52.46 -26.54 -39.40
CA LYS A 242 53.23 -25.31 -39.68
C LYS A 242 53.61 -24.49 -38.45
N TYR A 243 53.02 -24.78 -37.28
CA TYR A 243 53.29 -24.06 -36.04
C TYR A 243 54.00 -24.98 -35.03
N LEU A 244 55.33 -24.87 -34.92
CA LEU A 244 56.15 -25.50 -33.88
C LEU A 244 56.06 -24.77 -32.53
N ASP A 245 55.53 -23.54 -32.51
CA ASP A 245 55.61 -22.64 -31.36
C ASP A 245 54.20 -22.23 -30.89
N VAL A 246 53.64 -23.06 -30.02
CA VAL A 246 52.25 -23.00 -29.52
C VAL A 246 51.91 -21.62 -28.91
N ALA A 247 52.89 -20.90 -28.37
CA ALA A 247 52.73 -19.59 -27.77
C ALA A 247 52.34 -18.47 -28.77
N ARG A 248 52.84 -18.52 -30.01
CA ARG A 248 52.52 -17.51 -31.05
C ARG A 248 51.09 -17.62 -31.56
N VAL A 249 50.47 -18.77 -31.35
CA VAL A 249 49.13 -19.11 -31.78
C VAL A 249 48.09 -18.84 -30.68
N LEU A 250 48.43 -19.14 -29.42
CA LEU A 250 47.52 -18.94 -28.28
C LEU A 250 47.29 -17.46 -27.94
N LEU A 251 48.30 -16.59 -28.10
CA LEU A 251 48.22 -15.17 -27.74
C LEU A 251 47.14 -14.39 -28.53
N PRO A 252 47.05 -14.46 -29.88
CA PRO A 252 45.99 -13.78 -30.64
C PRO A 252 44.59 -14.39 -30.39
N LEU A 253 44.51 -15.70 -30.14
CA LEU A 253 43.26 -16.38 -29.75
C LEU A 253 42.75 -15.88 -28.40
N ALA A 254 43.62 -15.80 -27.40
CA ALA A 254 43.30 -15.28 -26.08
C ALA A 254 42.89 -13.79 -26.14
N ALA A 255 43.61 -12.97 -26.89
CA ALA A 255 43.26 -11.57 -27.11
C ALA A 255 41.88 -11.40 -27.78
N GLY A 256 41.59 -12.21 -28.81
CA GLY A 256 40.28 -12.23 -29.48
C GLY A 256 39.14 -12.62 -28.53
N LEU A 257 39.35 -13.65 -27.71
CA LEU A 257 38.40 -14.09 -26.69
C LEU A 257 38.14 -13.01 -25.63
N VAL A 258 39.18 -12.30 -25.18
CA VAL A 258 39.06 -11.20 -24.22
C VAL A 258 38.25 -10.03 -24.80
N VAL A 259 38.48 -9.66 -26.06
CA VAL A 259 37.72 -8.59 -26.72
C VAL A 259 36.24 -8.98 -26.90
N VAL A 260 35.96 -10.21 -27.33
CA VAL A 260 34.58 -10.73 -27.42
C VAL A 260 33.91 -10.78 -26.05
N ALA A 261 34.61 -11.27 -25.03
CA ALA A 261 34.13 -11.32 -23.66
C ALA A 261 33.85 -9.92 -23.10
N ALA A 262 34.73 -8.93 -23.36
CA ALA A 262 34.53 -7.54 -22.93
C ALA A 262 33.35 -6.88 -23.65
N ALA A 263 33.19 -7.08 -24.96
CA ALA A 263 32.08 -6.56 -25.74
C ALA A 263 30.74 -7.18 -25.31
N LEU A 264 30.71 -8.49 -25.10
CA LEU A 264 29.54 -9.22 -24.58
C LEU A 264 29.21 -8.78 -23.15
N HIS A 265 30.22 -8.64 -22.28
CA HIS A 265 30.07 -8.14 -20.91
C HIS A 265 29.49 -6.72 -20.89
N LEU A 266 29.96 -5.82 -21.75
CA LEU A 266 29.45 -4.45 -21.84
C LEU A 266 27.97 -4.42 -22.30
N LEU A 267 27.62 -5.20 -23.33
CA LEU A 267 26.25 -5.32 -23.84
C LEU A 267 25.29 -5.91 -22.81
N LEU A 268 25.71 -6.99 -22.12
CA LEU A 268 24.95 -7.62 -21.05
C LEU A 268 24.80 -6.67 -19.85
N ARG A 269 25.85 -5.95 -19.46
CA ARG A 269 25.84 -5.03 -18.31
C ARG A 269 24.87 -3.87 -18.50
N VAL A 270 24.80 -3.27 -19.70
CA VAL A 270 23.87 -2.16 -19.96
C VAL A 270 22.42 -2.63 -19.95
N ARG A 271 22.11 -3.77 -20.57
CA ARG A 271 20.76 -4.35 -20.55
C ARG A 271 20.36 -4.85 -19.16
N ARG A 272 21.32 -5.37 -18.38
CA ARG A 272 21.13 -5.81 -17.01
C ARG A 272 20.76 -4.64 -16.10
N ARG A 273 21.31 -3.43 -16.32
CA ARG A 273 20.95 -2.24 -15.53
C ARG A 273 19.51 -1.80 -15.72
N GLU A 274 19.04 -1.62 -16.96
CA GLU A 274 17.63 -1.25 -17.23
C GLU A 274 16.67 -2.30 -16.66
N PHE A 275 17.06 -3.57 -16.73
CA PHE A 275 16.28 -4.66 -16.19
C PHE A 275 16.22 -4.65 -14.66
N LEU A 276 17.36 -4.53 -13.98
CA LEU A 276 17.40 -4.47 -12.52
C LEU A 276 16.63 -3.25 -12.00
N ASP A 277 16.71 -2.12 -12.71
CA ASP A 277 15.95 -0.91 -12.37
C ASP A 277 14.44 -1.12 -12.52
N LEU A 278 14.00 -1.83 -13.57
CA LEU A 278 12.60 -2.23 -13.68
C LEU A 278 12.18 -3.13 -12.52
N VAL A 279 12.94 -4.20 -12.24
CA VAL A 279 12.60 -5.18 -11.21
C VAL A 279 12.52 -4.53 -9.83
N ASP A 280 13.39 -3.57 -9.54
CA ASP A 280 13.38 -2.82 -8.27
C ASP A 280 12.18 -1.86 -8.16
N LYS A 281 11.94 -1.07 -9.19
CA LYS A 281 10.99 0.06 -9.11
C LYS A 281 9.57 -0.29 -9.46
N TRP A 282 9.36 -1.20 -10.41
CA TRP A 282 8.03 -1.50 -10.94
C TRP A 282 7.01 -1.89 -9.85
N PRO A 283 7.32 -2.82 -8.92
CA PRO A 283 6.43 -3.09 -7.80
C PRO A 283 6.22 -1.91 -6.87
N ARG A 284 7.33 -1.27 -6.49
CA ARG A 284 7.39 -0.29 -5.42
C ARG A 284 6.76 1.04 -5.80
N VAL A 285 7.17 1.62 -6.93
CA VAL A 285 6.65 2.91 -7.41
C VAL A 285 5.17 2.80 -7.75
N LEU A 286 4.72 1.65 -8.27
CA LEU A 286 3.31 1.40 -8.53
C LEU A 286 2.49 1.39 -7.24
N CYS A 287 2.98 0.67 -6.21
CA CYS A 287 2.38 0.63 -4.88
C CYS A 287 2.28 2.02 -4.25
N GLU A 288 3.40 2.75 -4.22
CA GLU A 288 3.49 4.10 -3.66
C GLU A 288 2.52 5.07 -4.36
N ARG A 289 2.50 5.06 -5.71
CA ARG A 289 1.66 5.97 -6.50
C ARG A 289 0.17 5.67 -6.37
N TRP A 290 -0.20 4.39 -6.29
CA TRP A 290 -1.60 4.01 -6.10
C TRP A 290 -2.07 4.24 -4.67
N GLY A 291 -1.18 4.04 -3.69
CA GLY A 291 -1.47 4.25 -2.29
C GLY A 291 -1.60 5.72 -1.91
N ALA A 292 -0.82 6.61 -2.53
CA ALA A 292 -0.81 8.04 -2.24
C ALA A 292 -2.17 8.73 -2.43
N ASP A 293 -3.05 8.20 -3.29
CA ASP A 293 -4.40 8.71 -3.52
C ASP A 293 -5.40 7.56 -3.67
N TYR A 294 -5.36 6.62 -2.73
CA TYR A 294 -6.13 5.38 -2.82
C TYR A 294 -7.64 5.62 -2.93
N ARG A 295 -8.18 6.70 -2.34
CA ARG A 295 -9.61 7.05 -2.40
C ARG A 295 -10.03 7.42 -3.83
N THR A 296 -9.27 8.28 -4.50
CA THR A 296 -9.53 8.63 -5.91
C THR A 296 -9.36 7.41 -6.81
N GLN A 297 -8.38 6.57 -6.54
CA GLN A 297 -8.18 5.34 -7.31
C GLN A 297 -9.30 4.31 -7.08
N ALA A 298 -9.84 4.20 -5.87
CA ALA A 298 -11.02 3.39 -5.56
C ALA A 298 -12.28 3.92 -6.26
N ALA A 299 -12.47 5.24 -6.33
CA ALA A 299 -13.56 5.84 -7.10
C ALA A 299 -13.45 5.53 -8.60
N ARG A 300 -12.24 5.65 -9.18
CA ARG A 300 -11.97 5.25 -10.57
C ARG A 300 -12.21 3.76 -10.82
N ALA A 301 -11.88 2.91 -9.85
CA ALA A 301 -12.16 1.48 -9.92
C ALA A 301 -13.68 1.22 -9.95
N SER A 302 -14.45 1.96 -9.15
CA SER A 302 -15.92 1.91 -9.20
C SER A 302 -16.48 2.36 -10.56
N ASP A 303 -15.96 3.45 -11.14
CA ASP A 303 -16.37 3.89 -12.48
C ASP A 303 -16.05 2.84 -13.56
N LEU A 304 -14.87 2.23 -13.49
CA LEU A 304 -14.48 1.15 -14.39
C LEU A 304 -15.43 -0.04 -14.27
N LEU A 305 -15.74 -0.50 -13.05
CA LEU A 305 -16.69 -1.59 -12.82
C LEU A 305 -18.10 -1.25 -13.32
N ARG A 306 -18.56 -0.01 -13.11
CA ARG A 306 -19.84 0.48 -13.66
C ARG A 306 -19.87 0.47 -15.19
N SER A 307 -18.76 0.81 -15.85
CA SER A 307 -18.64 0.69 -17.32
C SER A 307 -18.70 -0.75 -17.83
N MET A 308 -18.47 -1.71 -16.93
CA MET A 308 -18.63 -3.16 -17.15
C MET A 308 -19.94 -3.67 -16.55
N ASP A 309 -20.98 -2.85 -16.43
CA ASP A 309 -22.29 -3.18 -15.86
C ASP A 309 -22.25 -3.87 -14.49
N VAL A 310 -21.18 -3.68 -13.72
CA VAL A 310 -21.08 -4.15 -12.34
C VAL A 310 -21.59 -3.03 -11.45
N ARG A 311 -22.71 -3.28 -10.77
CA ARG A 311 -23.26 -2.32 -9.81
C ARG A 311 -22.33 -2.26 -8.60
N THR A 312 -21.76 -1.08 -8.33
CA THR A 312 -21.03 -0.84 -7.08
C THR A 312 -22.01 -0.24 -6.09
N GLY A 313 -22.44 -1.03 -5.11
CA GLY A 313 -23.42 -0.65 -4.10
C GLY A 313 -22.79 -0.36 -2.73
N PRO A 314 -23.62 -0.28 -1.68
CA PRO A 314 -23.16 -0.22 -0.30
C PRO A 314 -22.60 -1.56 0.20
N ASP A 315 -22.53 -2.60 -0.63
CA ASP A 315 -21.80 -3.85 -0.42
C ASP A 315 -20.92 -4.22 -1.62
N LEU A 316 -19.99 -5.16 -1.41
CA LEU A 316 -19.12 -5.69 -2.46
C LEU A 316 -19.72 -6.94 -3.13
N SER A 317 -20.93 -7.36 -2.76
CA SER A 317 -21.61 -8.57 -3.26
C SER A 317 -21.63 -8.68 -4.79
N ALA A 318 -21.94 -7.59 -5.48
CA ALA A 318 -21.97 -7.55 -6.94
C ALA A 318 -20.56 -7.62 -7.57
N VAL A 319 -19.57 -7.02 -6.92
CA VAL A 319 -18.16 -7.14 -7.31
C VAL A 319 -17.70 -8.58 -7.10
N ASP A 320 -18.09 -9.21 -6.00
CA ASP A 320 -17.74 -10.59 -5.68
C ASP A 320 -18.33 -11.58 -6.69
N ALA A 321 -19.63 -11.42 -7.01
CA ALA A 321 -20.30 -12.22 -8.03
C ALA A 321 -19.61 -12.06 -9.40
N TYR A 322 -19.23 -10.83 -9.75
CA TYR A 322 -18.51 -10.57 -10.99
C TYR A 322 -17.15 -11.27 -11.01
N LEU A 323 -16.31 -11.10 -9.98
CA LEU A 323 -14.99 -11.74 -9.89
C LEU A 323 -15.08 -13.27 -9.95
N ARG A 324 -16.10 -13.87 -9.28
CA ARG A 324 -16.36 -15.32 -9.36
C ARG A 324 -16.84 -15.78 -10.73
N SER A 325 -17.49 -14.92 -11.52
CA SER A 325 -17.87 -15.26 -12.90
C SER A 325 -16.68 -15.23 -13.88
N LEU A 326 -15.63 -14.45 -13.59
CA LEU A 326 -14.49 -14.27 -14.48
C LEU A 326 -13.61 -15.52 -14.50
N PRO A 327 -13.09 -15.99 -15.65
CA PRO A 327 -12.19 -17.14 -15.69
C PRO A 327 -10.93 -16.92 -14.80
N PRO A 328 -10.44 -17.92 -14.05
CA PRO A 328 -9.21 -17.78 -13.26
C PRO A 328 -8.00 -17.39 -14.13
N GLU A 329 -7.95 -17.87 -15.37
CA GLU A 329 -6.90 -17.52 -16.32
C GLU A 329 -6.93 -16.07 -16.81
N ALA A 330 -8.04 -15.35 -16.64
CA ALA A 330 -8.19 -13.95 -17.04
C ALA A 330 -7.70 -12.96 -15.97
N PHE A 331 -7.20 -13.47 -14.84
CA PHE A 331 -6.66 -12.66 -13.75
C PHE A 331 -5.52 -11.75 -14.21
N TYR A 332 -5.57 -10.47 -13.83
CA TYR A 332 -4.46 -9.53 -14.01
C TYR A 332 -4.39 -8.51 -12.86
N GLY A 333 -3.15 -8.11 -12.52
CA GLY A 333 -2.85 -7.40 -11.27
C GLY A 333 -3.47 -6.00 -11.14
N THR A 334 -3.57 -5.25 -12.24
CA THR A 334 -4.09 -3.87 -12.23
C THR A 334 -5.54 -3.82 -11.71
N LEU A 335 -6.43 -4.66 -12.23
CA LEU A 335 -7.82 -4.72 -11.75
C LEU A 335 -7.89 -5.27 -10.32
N ALA A 336 -7.09 -6.29 -10.00
CA ALA A 336 -7.07 -6.86 -8.66
C ALA A 336 -6.67 -5.82 -7.60
N LEU A 337 -5.68 -4.99 -7.90
CA LEU A 337 -5.25 -3.91 -7.01
C LEU A 337 -6.33 -2.82 -6.91
N GLN A 338 -7.01 -2.48 -8.01
CA GLN A 338 -8.12 -1.51 -8.01
C GLN A 338 -9.28 -1.96 -7.12
N VAL A 339 -9.69 -3.23 -7.23
CA VAL A 339 -10.69 -3.80 -6.31
C VAL A 339 -10.16 -3.85 -4.88
N GLY A 340 -8.89 -4.19 -4.68
CA GLY A 340 -8.26 -4.17 -3.36
C GLY A 340 -8.30 -2.78 -2.71
N LEU A 341 -8.07 -1.71 -3.48
CA LEU A 341 -8.21 -0.33 -3.03
C LEU A 341 -9.65 -0.01 -2.63
N MET A 342 -10.65 -0.49 -3.37
CA MET A 342 -12.06 -0.33 -2.99
C MET A 342 -12.38 -1.04 -1.66
N ALA A 343 -11.83 -2.23 -1.43
CA ALA A 343 -11.98 -2.94 -0.17
C ALA A 343 -11.34 -2.16 0.99
N ILE A 344 -10.14 -1.60 0.80
CA ILE A 344 -9.47 -0.76 1.81
C ILE A 344 -10.23 0.56 2.05
N ASP A 345 -10.70 1.25 1.00
CA ASP A 345 -11.51 2.47 1.17
C ASP A 345 -12.77 2.22 1.99
N ARG A 346 -13.47 1.12 1.68
CA ARG A 346 -14.62 0.67 2.46
C ARG A 346 -14.26 0.33 3.90
N LEU A 347 -13.16 -0.39 4.12
CA LEU A 347 -12.66 -0.72 5.45
C LEU A 347 -12.39 0.55 6.27
N ILE A 348 -11.67 1.52 5.71
CA ILE A 348 -11.37 2.79 6.40
C ILE A 348 -12.66 3.58 6.70
N ARG A 349 -13.64 3.58 5.78
CA ARG A 349 -14.96 4.19 6.05
C ARG A 349 -15.69 3.49 7.19
N LEU A 350 -15.63 2.16 7.28
CA LEU A 350 -16.21 1.40 8.39
C LEU A 350 -15.49 1.65 9.71
N VAL A 351 -14.16 1.79 9.68
CA VAL A 351 -13.36 2.17 10.86
C VAL A 351 -13.86 3.50 11.40
N GLY A 352 -14.18 4.44 10.50
CA GLY A 352 -14.91 5.63 10.89
C GLY A 352 -14.05 6.64 11.65
N ARG A 353 -12.75 6.70 11.37
CA ARG A 353 -11.85 7.79 11.76
C ARG A 353 -10.72 7.88 10.74
N GLU A 354 -9.95 8.96 10.78
CA GLU A 354 -8.69 8.99 10.07
C GLU A 354 -7.71 8.02 10.74
N VAL A 355 -6.97 7.31 9.89
CA VAL A 355 -5.99 6.30 10.28
C VAL A 355 -4.73 6.64 9.51
N ASP A 356 -3.64 6.88 10.23
CA ASP A 356 -2.33 7.02 9.59
C ASP A 356 -1.91 5.66 9.02
N ALA A 357 -1.91 5.59 7.69
CA ALA A 357 -1.73 4.36 6.97
C ALA A 357 -1.11 4.61 5.61
N TRP A 358 -0.27 3.69 5.17
CA TRP A 358 0.38 3.78 3.88
C TRP A 358 0.46 2.43 3.20
N TRP A 359 0.67 2.48 1.90
CA TRP A 359 0.92 1.31 1.10
C TRP A 359 2.42 1.06 1.01
N GLU A 360 2.85 -0.14 1.35
CA GLU A 360 4.24 -0.57 1.22
C GLU A 360 4.34 -1.82 0.35
N TYR A 361 5.35 -1.85 -0.53
CA TYR A 361 5.70 -3.06 -1.25
C TYR A 361 6.69 -3.88 -0.40
N LEU A 362 6.36 -5.15 -0.15
CA LEU A 362 7.17 -6.09 0.60
C LEU A 362 7.96 -6.97 -0.38
N PRO A 363 9.30 -6.77 -0.57
CA PRO A 363 10.07 -7.46 -1.60
C PRO A 363 10.23 -8.97 -1.38
N ASP A 364 10.23 -9.39 -0.11
CA ASP A 364 10.30 -10.79 0.34
C ASP A 364 9.03 -11.57 -0.02
N ARG A 365 7.86 -10.95 0.19
CA ARG A 365 6.55 -11.53 -0.15
C ARG A 365 6.13 -11.25 -1.59
N ARG A 366 6.74 -10.26 -2.23
CA ARG A 366 6.36 -9.72 -3.54
C ARG A 366 4.89 -9.30 -3.60
N GLU A 367 4.47 -8.53 -2.59
CA GLU A 367 3.08 -8.11 -2.44
C GLU A 367 3.02 -6.66 -1.93
N CYS A 368 1.93 -5.95 -2.25
CA CYS A 368 1.62 -4.66 -1.65
C CYS A 368 0.75 -4.85 -0.42
N ALA A 369 1.22 -4.37 0.71
CA ALA A 369 0.49 -4.36 1.96
C ALA A 369 0.00 -2.95 2.26
N PHE A 370 -1.19 -2.88 2.85
CA PHE A 370 -1.68 -1.66 3.49
C PHE A 370 -1.31 -1.74 4.97
N ARG A 371 -0.41 -0.87 5.42
CA ARG A 371 0.14 -0.85 6.78
C ARG A 371 -0.51 0.25 7.59
N VAL A 372 -0.93 -0.10 8.80
CA VAL A 372 -1.34 0.84 9.84
C VAL A 372 -0.38 0.68 11.00
N GLU A 373 0.49 1.67 11.20
CA GLU A 373 1.56 1.60 12.21
C GLU A 373 1.03 1.62 13.63
N ALA A 374 0.12 2.55 13.94
CA ALA A 374 -0.53 2.65 15.24
C ALA A 374 -1.24 1.35 15.65
N ALA A 375 -1.66 0.51 14.71
CA ALA A 375 -2.31 -0.78 15.01
C ALA A 375 -1.36 -1.99 14.88
N GLY A 376 -0.10 -1.77 14.49
CA GLY A 376 0.83 -2.84 14.12
C GLY A 376 0.23 -3.83 13.11
N LEU A 377 -0.63 -3.34 12.21
CA LEU A 377 -1.45 -4.17 11.33
C LEU A 377 -0.98 -4.03 9.88
N ARG A 378 -0.89 -5.16 9.19
CA ARG A 378 -0.64 -5.23 7.75
C ARG A 378 -1.76 -6.00 7.08
N LEU A 379 -2.43 -5.35 6.13
CA LEU A 379 -3.53 -5.92 5.38
C LEU A 379 -3.07 -6.25 3.96
N TYR A 380 -3.60 -7.34 3.41
CA TYR A 380 -3.22 -7.91 2.12
C TYR A 380 -4.44 -7.98 1.19
N PRO A 381 -4.99 -6.82 0.75
CA PRO A 381 -6.24 -6.78 0.00
C PRO A 381 -6.11 -7.46 -1.38
N LEU A 382 -4.92 -7.45 -1.96
CA LEU A 382 -4.63 -8.16 -3.20
C LEU A 382 -4.80 -9.67 -3.07
N THR A 383 -4.28 -10.25 -1.99
CA THR A 383 -4.47 -11.68 -1.69
C THR A 383 -5.96 -12.01 -1.54
N ALA A 384 -6.74 -11.17 -0.85
CA ALA A 384 -8.20 -11.39 -0.73
C ALA A 384 -8.90 -11.44 -2.09
N VAL A 385 -8.61 -10.47 -2.98
CA VAL A 385 -9.18 -10.44 -4.34
C VAL A 385 -8.72 -11.63 -5.19
N MET A 386 -7.44 -12.02 -5.07
CA MET A 386 -6.90 -13.17 -5.79
C MET A 386 -7.56 -14.47 -5.36
N THR A 387 -7.71 -14.70 -4.06
CA THR A 387 -8.37 -15.91 -3.51
C THR A 387 -9.82 -15.99 -3.98
N LEU A 388 -10.54 -14.87 -3.94
CA LEU A 388 -11.91 -14.79 -4.47
C LEU A 388 -11.99 -15.07 -5.97
N TRP A 389 -11.16 -14.42 -6.79
CA TRP A 389 -11.18 -14.61 -8.24
C TRP A 389 -10.69 -16.01 -8.61
N GLN A 390 -9.51 -16.43 -8.20
CA GLN A 390 -8.91 -17.67 -8.70
C GLN A 390 -9.43 -18.92 -7.99
N GLN A 391 -9.64 -18.85 -6.68
CA GLN A 391 -10.01 -20.02 -5.85
C GLN A 391 -11.51 -20.09 -5.56
N ARG A 392 -12.29 -19.07 -5.96
CA ARG A 392 -13.76 -19.01 -5.78
C ARG A 392 -14.19 -19.08 -4.33
N ASP A 393 -13.43 -18.41 -3.46
CA ASP A 393 -13.74 -18.32 -2.03
C ASP A 393 -15.23 -17.97 -1.80
N PRO A 394 -15.98 -18.78 -1.04
CA PRO A 394 -17.39 -18.52 -0.75
C PRO A 394 -17.63 -17.29 0.13
N GLU A 395 -16.66 -16.86 0.95
CA GLU A 395 -16.87 -15.77 1.92
C GLU A 395 -16.97 -14.39 1.24
N GLY A 396 -16.18 -14.14 0.21
CA GLY A 396 -16.20 -12.85 -0.52
C GLY A 396 -15.34 -11.76 0.13
N LEU A 397 -15.46 -10.52 -0.34
CA LEU A 397 -14.64 -9.40 0.16
C LEU A 397 -15.25 -8.69 1.36
N ASP A 398 -16.57 -8.72 1.53
CA ASP A 398 -17.23 -8.06 2.67
C ASP A 398 -16.79 -8.63 4.04
N PRO A 399 -16.66 -9.96 4.23
CA PRO A 399 -16.12 -10.51 5.47
C PRO A 399 -14.69 -10.07 5.75
N PHE A 400 -13.82 -10.00 4.73
CA PHE A 400 -12.48 -9.43 4.86
C PHE A 400 -12.57 -7.98 5.38
N VAL A 401 -13.39 -7.15 4.74
CA VAL A 401 -13.56 -5.74 5.10
C VAL A 401 -14.07 -5.57 6.53
N ARG A 402 -15.12 -6.31 6.92
CA ARG A 402 -15.73 -6.21 8.25
C ARG A 402 -14.80 -6.73 9.35
N THR A 403 -14.16 -7.87 9.12
CA THR A 403 -13.23 -8.49 10.08
C THR A 403 -12.07 -7.56 10.38
N TYR A 404 -11.40 -7.06 9.34
CA TYR A 404 -10.25 -6.19 9.53
C TYR A 404 -10.62 -4.76 9.93
N ALA A 405 -11.83 -4.26 9.61
CA ALA A 405 -12.33 -3.02 10.19
C ALA A 405 -12.51 -3.16 11.71
N ARG A 406 -13.17 -4.24 12.18
CA ARG A 406 -13.34 -4.52 13.62
C ARG A 406 -11.99 -4.68 14.31
N GLU A 407 -11.10 -5.47 13.72
CA GLU A 407 -9.76 -5.68 14.26
C GLU A 407 -9.03 -4.34 14.37
N LEU A 408 -8.98 -3.55 13.30
CA LEU A 408 -8.34 -2.25 13.32
C LEU A 408 -8.95 -1.30 14.36
N GLN A 409 -10.28 -1.24 14.47
CA GLN A 409 -10.97 -0.46 15.50
C GLN A 409 -10.57 -0.88 16.91
N LEU A 410 -10.53 -2.20 17.19
CA LEU A 410 -10.08 -2.72 18.47
C LEU A 410 -8.61 -2.35 18.72
N ARG A 411 -7.72 -2.58 17.74
CA ARG A 411 -6.30 -2.31 17.91
C ARG A 411 -6.00 -0.83 18.18
N LEU A 412 -6.67 0.06 17.47
CA LEU A 412 -6.56 1.50 17.70
C LEU A 412 -7.12 1.89 19.08
N ALA A 413 -8.24 1.32 19.52
CA ALA A 413 -8.83 1.61 20.83
C ALA A 413 -7.91 1.25 22.01
N PHE A 414 -7.06 0.24 21.84
CA PHE A 414 -6.09 -0.16 22.85
C PHE A 414 -4.69 0.42 22.63
N HIS A 415 -4.34 0.96 21.46
CA HIS A 415 -2.97 1.31 21.08
C HIS A 415 -2.26 2.17 22.13
N GLU A 416 -2.89 3.28 22.52
CA GLU A 416 -2.36 4.24 23.48
C GLU A 416 -2.31 3.66 24.91
N THR A 417 -3.23 2.77 25.23
CA THR A 417 -3.35 2.15 26.56
C THR A 417 -2.54 0.84 26.69
N LEU A 418 -1.98 0.33 25.59
CA LEU A 418 -1.28 -0.95 25.55
C LEU A 418 -0.16 -1.06 26.59
N PRO A 419 0.68 -0.03 26.82
CA PRO A 419 1.67 -0.08 27.89
C PRO A 419 1.07 -0.34 29.27
N ALA A 420 -0.07 0.28 29.59
CA ALA A 420 -0.77 0.06 30.86
C ALA A 420 -1.36 -1.36 30.95
N PHE A 421 -1.93 -1.89 29.87
CA PHE A 421 -2.40 -3.29 29.84
C PHE A 421 -1.26 -4.29 30.05
N VAL A 422 -0.08 -4.01 29.48
CA VAL A 422 1.14 -4.79 29.68
C VAL A 422 1.64 -4.67 31.13
N ALA A 423 1.66 -3.46 31.68
CA ALA A 423 2.07 -3.19 33.06
C ALA A 423 1.23 -4.00 34.06
N LEU A 424 -0.07 -4.16 33.80
CA LEU A 424 -1.00 -4.91 34.65
C LEU A 424 -1.03 -6.42 34.38
N GLY A 425 -0.23 -6.90 33.44
CA GLY A 425 -0.13 -8.32 33.12
C GLY A 425 -1.32 -8.88 32.34
N PHE A 426 -2.12 -8.03 31.66
CA PHE A 426 -3.18 -8.53 30.77
C PHE A 426 -2.64 -9.17 29.50
N THR A 427 -1.50 -8.67 29.01
CA THR A 427 -0.83 -9.18 27.82
C THR A 427 0.67 -8.95 27.91
N SER A 428 1.46 -9.71 27.16
CA SER A 428 2.90 -9.49 27.04
C SER A 428 3.20 -8.29 26.14
N PRO A 429 4.39 -7.66 26.26
CA PRO A 429 4.82 -6.65 25.31
C PRO A 429 4.78 -7.17 23.87
N GLY A 430 4.33 -6.32 22.95
CA GLY A 430 4.37 -6.57 21.50
C GLY A 430 3.01 -6.90 20.86
N TRP A 431 2.91 -6.54 19.57
CA TRP A 431 1.68 -6.65 18.80
C TRP A 431 1.15 -8.07 18.61
N GLU A 432 2.00 -9.09 18.62
CA GLU A 432 1.57 -10.49 18.46
C GLU A 432 0.75 -10.97 19.66
N ALA A 433 1.22 -10.68 20.89
CA ALA A 433 0.50 -10.99 22.10
C ALA A 433 -0.83 -10.20 22.16
N PHE A 434 -0.77 -8.92 21.77
CA PHE A 434 -1.94 -8.07 21.68
C PHE A 434 -2.99 -8.55 20.64
N SER A 435 -2.54 -9.08 19.50
CA SER A 435 -3.43 -9.63 18.45
C SER A 435 -4.30 -10.78 18.96
N LYS A 436 -3.86 -11.50 19.99
CA LYS A 436 -4.64 -12.57 20.65
C LYS A 436 -5.49 -12.03 21.80
N PHE A 437 -5.01 -10.97 22.46
CA PHE A 437 -5.66 -10.35 23.61
C PHE A 437 -6.93 -9.58 23.22
N ALA A 438 -6.85 -8.65 22.26
CA ALA A 438 -7.97 -7.75 21.94
C ALA A 438 -9.25 -8.48 21.52
N PRO A 439 -9.20 -9.52 20.65
CA PRO A 439 -10.40 -10.28 20.28
C PRO A 439 -10.99 -11.07 21.46
N ARG A 440 -10.16 -11.55 22.39
CA ARG A 440 -10.62 -12.24 23.61
C ARG A 440 -11.39 -11.28 24.50
N VAL A 441 -10.87 -10.06 24.73
CA VAL A 441 -11.54 -9.04 25.53
C VAL A 441 -12.86 -8.62 24.88
N ASP A 442 -12.89 -8.44 23.56
CA ASP A 442 -14.11 -8.16 22.82
C ASP A 442 -15.16 -9.27 23.00
N GLY A 443 -14.73 -10.54 22.92
CA GLY A 443 -15.60 -11.70 23.17
C GLY A 443 -16.18 -11.73 24.58
N GLU A 444 -15.38 -11.44 25.60
CA GLU A 444 -15.85 -11.34 27.00
C GLU A 444 -16.82 -10.18 27.21
N LEU A 445 -16.54 -9.02 26.62
CA LEU A 445 -17.45 -7.86 26.64
C LEU A 445 -18.77 -8.15 25.92
N ALA A 446 -18.74 -8.90 24.81
CA ALA A 446 -19.94 -9.29 24.09
C ALA A 446 -20.79 -10.32 24.85
N GLY A 447 -20.15 -11.27 25.54
CA GLY A 447 -20.85 -12.36 26.22
C GLY A 447 -21.29 -12.05 27.66
N ARG A 448 -20.51 -11.24 28.39
CA ARG A 448 -20.69 -10.97 29.83
C ARG A 448 -20.80 -9.48 30.18
N GLY A 449 -20.48 -8.59 29.24
CA GLY A 449 -20.52 -7.15 29.49
C GLY A 449 -21.95 -6.65 29.67
N ARG A 450 -22.13 -5.66 30.55
CA ARG A 450 -23.34 -4.85 30.60
C ARG A 450 -23.32 -3.85 29.45
N VAL A 451 -24.46 -3.65 28.80
CA VAL A 451 -24.61 -2.66 27.73
C VAL A 451 -25.31 -1.43 28.28
N ARG A 452 -24.72 -0.25 28.12
CA ARG A 452 -25.37 1.06 28.39
C ARG A 452 -25.59 1.78 27.07
N LEU A 453 -26.79 2.28 26.87
CA LEU A 453 -27.15 3.07 25.70
C LEU A 453 -27.41 4.51 26.15
N HIS A 454 -26.72 5.46 25.54
CA HIS A 454 -26.97 6.88 25.76
C HIS A 454 -26.84 7.65 24.45
N ARG A 455 -27.32 8.89 24.40
CA ARG A 455 -27.29 9.74 23.20
C ARG A 455 -26.32 10.89 23.42
N ARG A 456 -25.45 11.15 22.46
CA ARG A 456 -24.47 12.25 22.49
C ARG A 456 -24.50 12.94 21.15
N ASP A 457 -24.84 14.23 21.12
CA ASP A 457 -24.84 15.06 19.90
C ASP A 457 -25.52 14.36 18.69
N ASP A 458 -26.71 13.79 18.91
CA ASP A 458 -27.51 13.02 17.93
C ASP A 458 -26.95 11.66 17.47
N VAL A 459 -25.88 11.19 18.09
CA VAL A 459 -25.31 9.85 17.88
C VAL A 459 -25.75 8.93 19.02
N ALA A 460 -26.23 7.74 18.68
CA ALA A 460 -26.48 6.71 19.69
C ALA A 460 -25.13 6.14 20.11
N VAL A 461 -24.90 6.01 21.41
CA VAL A 461 -23.65 5.50 21.98
C VAL A 461 -23.97 4.25 22.78
N ARG A 462 -23.25 3.18 22.48
CA ARG A 462 -23.33 1.87 23.12
C ARG A 462 -22.03 1.59 23.87
N GLU A 463 -22.08 1.68 25.18
CA GLU A 463 -20.97 1.25 26.04
C GLU A 463 -21.15 -0.21 26.42
N ARG A 464 -20.08 -0.99 26.31
CA ARG A 464 -19.97 -2.34 26.87
C ARG A 464 -19.02 -2.27 28.05
N VAL A 465 -19.53 -2.66 29.22
CA VAL A 465 -18.81 -2.60 30.49
C VAL A 465 -18.66 -4.01 31.04
N LEU A 466 -17.43 -4.50 31.15
CA LEU A 466 -17.11 -5.76 31.79
C LEU A 466 -16.53 -5.50 33.18
N GLU A 467 -17.23 -5.93 34.22
CA GLU A 467 -16.76 -5.89 35.61
C GLU A 467 -16.30 -7.29 36.03
N CYS A 468 -15.02 -7.42 36.38
CA CYS A 468 -14.40 -8.65 36.86
C CYS A 468 -13.61 -8.36 38.16
N GLY A 469 -14.27 -8.56 39.30
CA GLY A 469 -13.67 -8.24 40.61
C GLY A 469 -13.45 -6.73 40.79
N SER A 470 -12.22 -6.31 41.04
CA SER A 470 -11.85 -4.89 41.11
C SER A 470 -11.56 -4.27 39.73
N VAL A 471 -11.57 -5.06 38.66
CA VAL A 471 -11.28 -4.60 37.30
C VAL A 471 -12.58 -4.29 36.55
N GLN A 472 -12.68 -3.10 35.98
CA GLN A 472 -13.72 -2.70 35.04
C GLN A 472 -13.08 -2.30 33.71
N LEU A 473 -13.50 -2.95 32.63
CA LEU A 473 -13.13 -2.61 31.26
C LEU A 473 -14.34 -2.00 30.57
N VAL A 474 -14.13 -0.87 29.91
CA VAL A 474 -15.17 -0.17 29.14
C VAL A 474 -14.73 -0.08 27.69
N LEU A 475 -15.59 -0.54 26.79
CA LEU A 475 -15.46 -0.34 25.34
C LEU A 475 -16.68 0.44 24.87
N VAL A 476 -16.49 1.57 24.20
CA VAL A 476 -17.60 2.40 23.70
C VAL A 476 -17.71 2.27 22.19
N GLU A 477 -18.94 2.15 21.70
CA GLU A 477 -19.32 1.98 20.31
C GLU A 477 -20.32 3.09 19.94
N GLU A 478 -19.98 4.01 19.03
CA GLU A 478 -20.90 5.08 18.61
C GLU A 478 -21.65 4.72 17.31
N THR A 479 -22.95 4.46 17.42
CA THR A 479 -23.85 4.22 16.29
C THR A 479 -24.15 5.52 15.54
N ALA A 480 -23.49 5.73 14.41
CA ALA A 480 -23.78 6.84 13.50
C ALA A 480 -25.23 6.79 12.96
N ALA A 481 -25.82 7.97 12.73
CA ALA A 481 -27.14 8.11 12.12
C ALA A 481 -27.16 7.62 10.67
N GLU A 482 -28.20 6.82 10.37
CA GLU A 482 -28.77 6.39 9.08
C GLU A 482 -27.81 6.17 7.87
N ASP A 483 -27.78 4.93 7.38
CA ASP A 483 -27.16 4.41 6.13
C ASP A 483 -25.73 3.82 6.16
N SER A 484 -25.01 3.86 7.28
CA SER A 484 -23.78 3.07 7.47
C SER A 484 -23.93 2.23 8.72
N GLY A 485 -24.05 0.90 8.58
CA GLY A 485 -24.19 -0.01 9.73
C GLY A 485 -23.17 0.23 10.84
N ASP A 486 -23.47 -0.24 12.05
CA ASP A 486 -22.70 -0.06 13.31
C ASP A 486 -21.24 0.37 13.09
N ARG A 487 -20.99 1.68 13.20
CA ARG A 487 -19.64 2.25 13.25
C ARG A 487 -19.13 1.99 14.66
N LEU A 488 -17.98 1.34 14.79
CA LEU A 488 -17.31 1.24 16.08
C LEU A 488 -16.32 2.38 16.11
N VAL A 489 -16.74 3.50 16.68
CA VAL A 489 -15.80 4.59 16.92
C VAL A 489 -14.75 4.09 17.93
N PRO A 490 -13.45 4.23 17.63
CA PRO A 490 -12.40 3.81 18.54
C PRO A 490 -12.49 4.65 19.81
N THR A 491 -12.95 4.04 20.88
CA THR A 491 -13.11 4.72 22.16
C THR A 491 -12.33 3.93 23.20
N SER A 492 -11.17 4.48 23.54
CA SER A 492 -10.50 4.43 24.83
C SER A 492 -10.87 3.26 25.75
N ALA A 493 -10.07 2.21 25.74
CA ALA A 493 -10.18 1.14 26.72
C ALA A 493 -9.61 1.61 28.07
N PHE A 494 -10.45 2.10 28.96
CA PHE A 494 -10.03 2.50 30.31
C PHE A 494 -10.04 1.29 31.25
N PRO A 495 -8.90 0.87 31.80
CA PRO A 495 -8.87 -0.14 32.84
C PRO A 495 -9.15 0.54 34.20
N PHE A 496 -10.42 0.65 34.60
CA PHE A 496 -10.75 1.09 35.97
C PHE A 496 -10.52 -0.08 36.92
N LEU A 497 -9.33 -0.16 37.52
CA LEU A 497 -8.89 -1.31 38.34
C LEU A 497 -9.17 -1.11 39.84
N THR A 498 -9.74 0.04 40.19
CA THR A 498 -10.00 0.51 41.55
C THR A 498 -11.20 1.47 41.55
N ARG A 499 -11.81 1.72 42.72
CA ARG A 499 -12.80 2.81 42.86
C ARG A 499 -12.09 4.13 42.57
N PRO A 500 -12.48 4.89 41.54
CA PRO A 500 -11.80 6.13 41.21
C PRO A 500 -12.04 7.18 42.30
N ALA A 501 -11.07 8.07 42.49
CA ALA A 501 -11.26 9.27 43.30
C ALA A 501 -11.90 10.37 42.45
N THR A 502 -12.66 11.29 43.05
CA THR A 502 -13.17 12.46 42.33
C THR A 502 -12.25 13.67 42.56
N ALA A 503 -11.86 14.36 41.50
CA ALA A 503 -11.02 15.55 41.52
C ALA A 503 -11.59 16.64 40.61
N GLU A 504 -11.48 17.91 41.01
CA GLU A 504 -11.79 19.04 40.14
C GLU A 504 -10.55 19.45 39.36
N LEU A 505 -10.62 19.41 38.03
CA LEU A 505 -9.50 19.71 37.14
C LEU A 505 -9.68 21.07 36.51
N LYS A 506 -8.59 21.85 36.49
CA LYS A 506 -8.52 23.06 35.69
C LYS A 506 -8.13 22.68 34.27
N VAL A 507 -8.94 23.06 33.31
CA VAL A 507 -8.71 22.82 31.89
C VAL A 507 -8.02 24.04 31.28
N ASP A 508 -6.87 23.83 30.66
CA ASP A 508 -6.21 24.85 29.84
C ASP A 508 -6.50 24.59 28.34
N PRO A 509 -7.30 25.47 27.69
CA PRO A 509 -7.64 25.32 26.28
C PRO A 509 -6.57 25.88 25.33
N THR A 510 -5.45 26.44 25.82
CA THR A 510 -4.59 27.32 25.01
C THR A 510 -3.29 26.70 24.44
N GLU A 511 -2.88 25.49 24.84
CA GLU A 511 -1.58 24.94 24.41
C GLU A 511 -1.59 24.06 23.15
N ASP A 512 -2.74 23.51 22.72
CA ASP A 512 -2.89 22.77 21.45
C ASP A 512 -4.39 22.60 21.11
N PRO A 513 -4.90 23.05 19.96
CA PRO A 513 -6.33 22.94 19.62
C PRO A 513 -6.82 21.48 19.50
N ASP A 514 -5.92 20.53 19.27
CA ASP A 514 -6.26 19.10 19.16
C ASP A 514 -6.01 18.33 20.48
N ARG A 515 -5.31 18.95 21.44
CA ARG A 515 -4.93 18.29 22.70
C ARG A 515 -5.12 19.24 23.88
N HIS A 516 -6.23 19.05 24.60
CA HIS A 516 -6.51 19.88 25.76
C HIS A 516 -5.87 19.30 27.03
N LEU A 517 -5.27 20.20 27.82
CA LEU A 517 -4.51 19.87 29.02
C LEU A 517 -5.39 20.03 30.27
N ALA A 518 -5.58 18.96 31.04
CA ALA A 518 -6.15 19.05 32.38
C ALA A 518 -5.03 19.07 33.40
N VAL A 519 -5.08 20.08 34.26
CA VAL A 519 -4.09 20.33 35.29
C VAL A 519 -4.77 20.20 36.65
N LEU A 520 -4.30 19.25 37.46
CA LEU A 520 -4.67 19.18 38.88
C LEU A 520 -3.56 19.81 39.73
N PRO A 521 -3.79 20.95 40.41
CA PRO A 521 -2.82 21.50 41.36
C PRO A 521 -2.76 20.63 42.63
N LEU A 522 -1.56 20.14 42.95
CA LEU A 522 -1.30 19.27 44.10
C LEU A 522 -0.70 20.04 45.27
N GLY A 523 -1.44 20.97 45.88
CA GLY A 523 -1.16 21.54 47.22
C GLY A 523 0.16 22.31 47.45
N GLY A 524 1.18 22.15 46.60
CA GLY A 524 2.50 22.75 46.62
C GLY A 524 2.72 23.66 45.41
N ALA A 525 3.60 24.64 45.55
CA ALA A 525 3.88 25.61 44.49
C ALA A 525 4.61 24.94 43.31
N GLY A 526 3.87 24.68 42.22
CA GLY A 526 4.39 24.10 40.97
C GLY A 526 4.10 22.61 40.78
N ASP A 527 3.45 21.96 41.73
CA ASP A 527 3.14 20.53 41.65
C ASP A 527 1.79 20.32 40.95
N HIS A 528 1.82 19.66 39.80
CA HIS A 528 0.64 19.42 38.99
C HIS A 528 0.59 17.96 38.52
N LEU A 529 -0.59 17.34 38.52
CA LEU A 529 -0.82 16.20 37.64
C LEU A 529 -1.33 16.72 36.31
N ILE A 530 -0.68 16.24 35.25
CA ILE A 530 -1.07 16.53 33.89
C ILE A 530 -1.71 15.30 33.30
N ALA A 531 -2.90 15.51 32.75
CA ALA A 531 -3.59 14.52 31.96
C ALA A 531 -4.20 15.19 30.74
N TRP A 532 -4.19 14.48 29.63
CA TRP A 532 -4.80 14.92 28.39
C TRP A 532 -6.23 14.37 28.33
N PHE A 533 -7.15 15.09 27.71
CA PHE A 533 -8.54 14.67 27.67
C PHE A 533 -9.22 14.94 26.31
N PRO A 534 -10.32 14.22 25.99
CA PRO A 534 -10.95 14.31 24.67
C PRO A 534 -11.65 15.68 24.43
N PRO A 535 -11.73 16.17 23.18
CA PRO A 535 -12.24 17.50 22.83
C PRO A 535 -13.62 17.88 23.39
N ALA A 536 -14.50 16.92 23.64
CA ALA A 536 -15.82 17.22 24.19
C ALA A 536 -15.82 17.60 25.67
N ALA A 537 -14.87 17.08 26.46
CA ALA A 537 -14.69 17.53 27.83
C ALA A 537 -14.12 18.97 27.86
N ALA A 538 -13.45 19.40 26.78
CA ALA A 538 -12.98 20.79 26.62
C ALA A 538 -14.17 21.73 26.47
N ARG A 539 -15.11 21.35 25.59
CA ARG A 539 -16.35 22.11 25.39
C ARG A 539 -17.19 22.18 26.66
N ALA A 540 -17.26 21.08 27.42
CA ALA A 540 -17.95 21.08 28.71
C ALA A 540 -17.23 21.94 29.76
N ALA A 541 -15.89 21.94 29.77
CA ALA A 541 -15.10 22.79 30.64
C ALA A 541 -15.21 24.28 30.28
N GLU A 542 -15.30 24.63 28.99
CA GLU A 542 -15.59 26.00 28.53
C GLU A 542 -16.92 26.51 29.10
N THR A 543 -17.94 25.65 29.13
CA THR A 543 -19.23 25.99 29.77
C THR A 543 -19.19 26.05 31.29
N ALA A 544 -18.23 25.37 31.92
CA ALA A 544 -18.05 25.30 33.38
C ALA A 544 -16.96 26.26 33.91
N HIS A 545 -16.63 27.32 33.16
CA HIS A 545 -15.62 28.32 33.52
C HIS A 545 -14.21 27.73 33.79
N GLY A 546 -13.85 26.65 33.09
CA GLY A 546 -12.50 26.08 33.10
C GLY A 546 -12.22 25.10 34.24
N THR A 547 -13.22 24.74 35.05
CA THR A 547 -13.08 23.71 36.12
C THR A 547 -14.19 22.67 36.02
N MET A 548 -13.85 21.38 36.07
CA MET A 548 -14.82 20.30 35.93
C MET A 548 -14.45 19.09 36.82
N PRO A 549 -15.43 18.39 37.43
CA PRO A 549 -15.15 17.18 38.18
C PRO A 549 -14.79 16.01 37.25
N PHE A 550 -13.82 15.20 37.67
CA PHE A 550 -13.39 13.97 37.01
C PHE A 550 -13.16 12.87 38.04
N GLU A 551 -13.41 11.64 37.62
CA GLU A 551 -12.95 10.42 38.28
C GLU A 551 -11.52 10.09 37.82
N ILE A 552 -10.60 9.87 38.76
CA ILE A 552 -9.17 9.63 38.53
C ILE A 552 -8.68 8.34 39.18
N CYS A 553 -7.85 7.60 38.45
CA CYS A 553 -7.08 6.45 38.96
C CYS A 553 -5.73 6.33 38.21
N GLY A 554 -4.85 5.45 38.66
CA GLY A 554 -3.62 5.19 37.94
C GLY A 554 -3.10 3.75 37.96
N VAL A 555 -2.13 3.49 37.08
CA VAL A 555 -1.51 2.19 36.84
C VAL A 555 0.00 2.34 36.95
N VAL A 556 0.64 1.50 37.77
CA VAL A 556 2.09 1.53 37.94
C VAL A 556 2.76 0.75 36.82
N GLU A 557 3.66 1.40 36.09
CA GLU A 557 4.53 0.75 35.09
C GLU A 557 5.83 0.27 35.72
N ALA A 558 6.48 1.16 36.48
CA ALA A 558 7.73 0.87 37.16
C ALA A 558 7.80 1.69 38.44
N ALA A 559 8.25 1.09 39.54
CA ALA A 559 8.35 1.78 40.82
C ALA A 559 9.40 1.17 41.74
N ARG A 560 9.83 1.97 42.70
CA ARG A 560 10.64 1.55 43.85
C ARG A 560 10.05 2.12 45.14
N THR A 561 10.46 1.53 46.24
CA THR A 561 10.07 1.96 47.59
C THR A 561 11.25 2.64 48.25
N LEU A 562 11.04 3.84 48.81
CA LEU A 562 12.05 4.57 49.57
C LEU A 562 11.71 4.52 51.06
N ALA A 563 12.73 4.28 51.90
CA ALA A 563 12.56 4.09 53.34
C ALA A 563 12.16 5.37 54.09
N HIS A 564 12.68 6.54 53.66
CA HIS A 564 12.38 7.85 54.24
C HIS A 564 12.40 8.94 53.16
N LEU A 565 11.65 10.02 53.39
CA LEU A 565 11.55 11.21 52.52
C LEU A 565 12.76 12.17 52.66
N GLU A 566 13.84 11.76 53.35
CA GLU A 566 14.92 12.66 53.81
C GLU A 566 15.87 13.17 52.71
N THR A 567 15.76 12.71 51.47
CA THR A 567 16.59 13.20 50.35
C THR A 567 15.86 14.06 49.33
N ALA A 568 14.56 14.31 49.49
CA ALA A 568 13.81 15.29 48.69
C ALA A 568 13.35 16.40 49.63
N GLY A 569 14.09 17.51 49.66
CA GLY A 569 13.77 18.67 50.51
C GLY A 569 12.32 19.11 50.35
N ASP A 570 11.71 19.50 51.47
CA ASP A 570 10.33 19.98 51.63
C ASP A 570 9.71 20.52 50.34
N GLY A 571 8.84 19.70 49.76
CA GLY A 571 8.22 19.93 48.47
C GLY A 571 8.18 18.61 47.73
N THR A 572 6.98 18.07 47.52
CA THR A 572 6.69 16.91 46.70
C THR A 572 7.11 17.19 45.25
N ARG A 573 8.41 17.26 44.95
CA ARG A 573 8.85 17.50 43.57
C ARG A 573 8.49 16.27 42.75
N ILE A 574 7.42 16.40 41.98
CA ILE A 574 7.07 15.53 40.86
C ILE A 574 7.85 16.08 39.66
N PRO A 575 9.07 15.58 39.36
CA PRO A 575 9.70 15.92 38.09
C PRO A 575 8.86 15.30 36.97
N LEU A 576 7.98 16.12 36.40
CA LEU A 576 7.32 15.80 35.14
C LEU A 576 8.37 15.81 34.04
N VAL A 577 8.91 14.63 33.72
CA VAL A 577 9.50 14.42 32.40
C VAL A 577 8.34 14.05 31.48
N SER A 578 7.87 15.03 30.70
CA SER A 578 7.08 14.74 29.50
C SER A 578 7.94 13.83 28.62
N SER A 579 7.66 12.54 28.60
CA SER A 579 8.06 11.74 27.44
C SER A 579 7.06 12.08 26.35
N GLU A 580 7.51 12.84 25.34
CA GLU A 580 6.80 12.97 24.08
C GLU A 580 6.52 11.56 23.54
N GLY A 581 5.29 11.09 23.78
CA GLY A 581 4.76 9.95 23.05
C GLY A 581 4.60 10.36 21.59
N PRO A 582 4.82 9.43 20.64
CA PRO A 582 4.62 9.73 19.23
C PRO A 582 3.15 10.08 19.01
N ASP A 583 2.93 11.12 18.22
CA ASP A 583 1.67 11.79 17.97
C ASP A 583 0.47 10.87 17.65
N GLY A 584 -0.71 11.23 18.18
CA GLY A 584 -1.99 10.93 17.51
C GLY A 584 -3.16 10.47 18.40
N ASP A 585 -4.18 11.34 18.50
CA ASP A 585 -5.62 11.12 18.72
C ASP A 585 -6.16 9.80 19.31
N GLY A 586 -6.45 9.85 20.62
CA GLY A 586 -7.28 8.94 21.40
C GLY A 586 -7.12 9.30 22.88
N ALA A 587 -7.67 8.54 23.84
CA ALA A 587 -7.59 8.99 25.24
C ALA A 587 -6.18 8.83 25.83
N ASN A 588 -5.56 9.99 26.06
CA ASN A 588 -4.16 10.14 26.39
C ASN A 588 -3.92 10.12 27.92
N SER A 589 -3.59 8.95 28.48
CA SER A 589 -2.94 8.89 29.80
C SER A 589 -1.49 9.37 29.67
N ALA A 590 -1.09 10.44 30.36
CA ALA A 590 0.33 10.81 30.42
C ALA A 590 1.06 9.86 31.38
N LEU A 591 2.26 9.39 30.99
CA LEU A 591 3.18 8.76 31.92
C LEU A 591 3.73 9.84 32.86
N ASN A 592 3.34 9.77 34.13
CA ASN A 592 3.75 10.70 35.16
C ASN A 592 4.76 10.01 36.07
N HIS A 593 5.85 10.68 36.43
CA HIS A 593 6.73 10.19 37.48
C HIS A 593 6.31 10.79 38.83
N VAL A 594 5.83 9.96 39.75
CA VAL A 594 5.26 10.41 41.03
C VAL A 594 6.07 9.89 42.19
N THR A 595 6.36 10.80 43.13
CA THR A 595 6.94 10.49 44.43
C THR A 595 5.94 10.88 45.51
N ALA A 596 5.42 9.93 46.28
CA ALA A 596 4.32 10.17 47.23
C ALA A 596 4.28 9.15 48.37
N ARG A 597 3.60 9.49 49.48
CA ARG A 597 3.44 8.57 50.61
C ARG A 597 2.35 7.55 50.32
N VAL A 598 2.63 6.29 50.61
CA VAL A 598 1.63 5.20 50.56
C VAL A 598 0.79 5.26 51.84
N VAL A 599 -0.53 5.38 51.70
CA VAL A 599 -1.47 5.42 52.84
C VAL A 599 -2.36 4.18 52.94
N GLY A 600 -2.51 3.43 51.85
CA GLY A 600 -3.29 2.20 51.81
C GLY A 600 -2.62 1.16 50.91
N VAL A 601 -2.68 -0.10 51.33
CA VAL A 601 -2.13 -1.25 50.60
C VAL A 601 -3.07 -2.43 50.79
N SER A 602 -3.51 -3.02 49.69
CA SER A 602 -4.24 -4.29 49.71
C SER A 602 -3.82 -5.16 48.53
N GLU A 603 -4.14 -6.45 48.63
CA GLU A 603 -3.87 -7.43 47.58
C GLU A 603 -5.13 -7.67 46.75
N GLY A 604 -4.92 -7.80 45.44
CA GLY A 604 -5.94 -8.20 44.49
C GLY A 604 -5.37 -9.18 43.46
N VAL A 605 -6.24 -9.63 42.56
CA VAL A 605 -5.86 -10.49 41.44
C VAL A 605 -6.52 -9.93 40.18
N ASN A 606 -5.77 -9.91 39.08
CA ASN A 606 -6.30 -9.63 37.76
C ASN A 606 -7.22 -10.78 37.36
N ALA A 607 -8.53 -10.57 37.45
CA ALA A 607 -9.54 -11.61 37.20
C ALA A 607 -9.59 -12.13 35.75
N LEU A 608 -8.84 -11.53 34.80
CA LEU A 608 -8.76 -12.00 33.41
C LEU A 608 -7.53 -12.86 33.11
N ASN A 609 -6.46 -12.76 33.92
CA ASN A 609 -5.21 -13.48 33.69
C ASN A 609 -4.54 -13.99 34.97
N ASP A 610 -5.25 -14.00 36.08
CA ASP A 610 -4.83 -14.45 37.43
C ASP A 610 -3.52 -13.85 37.95
N SER A 611 -3.08 -12.74 37.35
CA SER A 611 -1.87 -12.04 37.76
C SER A 611 -2.12 -11.35 39.11
N ARG A 612 -1.22 -11.58 40.07
CA ARG A 612 -1.27 -10.88 41.36
C ARG A 612 -1.19 -9.37 41.15
N LEU A 613 -2.02 -8.60 41.86
CA LEU A 613 -2.02 -7.15 41.84
C LEU A 613 -1.86 -6.58 43.25
N TRP A 614 -1.13 -5.46 43.36
CA TRP A 614 -1.08 -4.60 44.52
C TRP A 614 -1.98 -3.39 44.27
N LEU A 615 -2.93 -3.15 45.18
CA LEU A 615 -3.82 -1.99 45.15
C LEU A 615 -3.32 -0.99 46.19
N LEU A 616 -2.85 0.16 45.72
CA LEU A 616 -2.24 1.19 46.55
C LEU A 616 -3.13 2.44 46.60
N THR A 617 -2.97 3.21 47.67
CA THR A 617 -3.49 4.58 47.75
C THR A 617 -2.33 5.49 48.05
N LEU A 618 -2.06 6.45 47.15
CA LEU A 618 -1.04 7.47 47.34
C LEU A 618 -1.65 8.76 47.86
N ASP A 619 -1.00 9.36 48.83
CA ASP A 619 -1.33 10.69 49.33
C ASP A 619 -0.54 11.75 48.55
N LEU A 620 -1.25 12.52 47.74
CA LEU A 620 -0.73 13.65 46.96
C LEU A 620 -1.09 15.00 47.60
N GLY A 621 -1.39 15.02 48.90
CA GLY A 621 -1.78 16.20 49.66
C GLY A 621 -3.27 16.54 49.49
N ASN A 622 -3.67 16.99 48.31
CA ASN A 622 -5.05 17.39 48.01
C ASN A 622 -5.90 16.25 47.41
N LEU A 623 -5.27 15.13 47.05
CA LEU A 623 -5.92 13.99 46.39
C LEU A 623 -5.33 12.69 46.95
N GLN A 624 -6.21 11.76 47.30
CA GLN A 624 -5.83 10.36 47.51
C GLN A 624 -5.99 9.61 46.19
N LEU A 625 -4.88 9.31 45.52
CA LEU A 625 -4.88 8.67 44.22
C LEU A 625 -4.90 7.13 44.37
N PRO A 626 -5.95 6.44 43.91
CA PRO A 626 -5.96 4.99 43.87
C PRO A 626 -5.11 4.47 42.70
N LEU A 627 -4.25 3.49 42.97
CA LEU A 627 -3.32 2.89 42.01
C LEU A 627 -3.41 1.36 41.99
N ALA A 628 -3.19 0.77 40.81
CA ALA A 628 -2.99 -0.67 40.63
C ALA A 628 -1.58 -0.96 40.08
N ALA A 629 -0.93 -1.98 40.62
CA ALA A 629 0.42 -2.38 40.26
C ALA A 629 0.52 -3.91 40.16
N ARG A 630 1.33 -4.44 39.26
CA ARG A 630 1.54 -5.90 39.16
C ARG A 630 2.35 -6.42 40.34
N GLY A 631 2.04 -7.63 40.77
CA GLY A 631 2.57 -8.24 41.98
C GLY A 631 4.08 -8.42 41.99
N ASP A 632 4.69 -8.50 40.82
CA ASP A 632 6.13 -8.69 40.58
C ASP A 632 6.93 -7.38 40.47
N ILE A 633 6.27 -6.22 40.46
CA ILE A 633 6.95 -4.91 40.48
C ILE A 633 7.80 -4.78 41.74
N TRP A 634 7.35 -5.38 42.85
CA TRP A 634 8.13 -5.48 44.08
C TRP A 634 8.28 -6.93 44.53
N GLN A 635 9.43 -7.23 45.16
CA GLN A 635 9.61 -8.48 45.89
C GLN A 635 8.71 -8.57 47.13
N GLN A 636 8.43 -7.42 47.76
CA GLN A 636 7.47 -7.24 48.86
C GLN A 636 6.70 -5.93 48.63
N PRO A 637 5.39 -5.87 48.89
CA PRO A 637 4.64 -4.64 48.68
C PRO A 637 5.16 -3.52 49.59
N PRO A 638 5.06 -2.25 49.18
CA PRO A 638 5.31 -1.14 50.08
C PRO A 638 4.36 -1.22 51.29
N ARG A 639 4.78 -0.69 52.44
CA ARG A 639 3.99 -0.58 53.66
C ARG A 639 3.35 0.80 53.76
N PRO A 640 2.16 0.93 54.38
CA PRO A 640 1.62 2.24 54.73
C PRO A 640 2.67 3.07 55.51
N GLY A 641 2.91 4.30 55.06
CA GLY A 641 3.94 5.21 55.59
C GLY A 641 5.22 5.28 54.75
N GLU A 642 5.51 4.26 53.93
CA GLU A 642 6.65 4.27 53.00
C GLU A 642 6.39 5.19 51.80
N VAL A 643 7.47 5.54 51.10
CA VAL A 643 7.41 6.46 49.95
C VAL A 643 7.46 5.65 48.66
N PHE A 644 6.43 5.82 47.84
CA PHE A 644 6.38 5.38 46.45
C PHE A 644 7.19 6.35 45.59
N ASP A 645 8.02 5.83 44.69
CA ASP A 645 8.74 6.60 43.68
C ASP A 645 8.73 5.83 42.36
N GLY A 646 8.06 6.35 41.33
CA GLY A 646 7.92 5.61 40.08
C GLY A 646 7.05 6.23 39.00
N ALA A 647 7.03 5.57 37.85
CA ALA A 647 6.27 5.95 36.68
C ALA A 647 4.86 5.33 36.70
N ILE A 648 3.85 6.18 36.53
CA ILE A 648 2.43 5.82 36.56
C ILE A 648 1.67 6.38 35.36
N TRP A 649 0.73 5.60 34.84
CA TRP A 649 -0.25 6.04 33.86
C TRP A 649 -1.49 6.57 34.58
N ILE A 650 -1.93 7.79 34.27
CA ILE A 650 -3.12 8.42 34.88
C ILE A 650 -4.31 8.33 33.92
N PHE A 651 -5.45 7.88 34.43
CA PHE A 651 -6.70 7.77 33.68
C PHE A 651 -7.78 8.68 34.27
N LEU A 652 -8.50 9.38 33.39
CA LEU A 652 -9.58 10.31 33.75
C LEU A 652 -10.91 9.89 33.11
N ARG A 653 -12.01 10.05 33.84
CA ARG A 653 -13.39 9.90 33.35
C ARG A 653 -14.26 11.04 33.83
N LEU A 654 -15.22 11.47 33.02
CA LEU A 654 -16.30 12.33 33.53
C LEU A 654 -17.19 11.52 34.50
N PRO A 655 -17.67 12.13 35.60
CA PRO A 655 -18.63 11.49 36.49
C PRO A 655 -19.87 11.09 35.68
N SER A 656 -20.36 9.87 35.88
CA SER A 656 -21.60 9.45 35.24
C SER A 656 -22.76 10.34 35.74
N PRO A 657 -23.64 10.87 34.88
CA PRO A 657 -24.87 11.49 35.34
C PRO A 657 -25.71 10.43 36.07
N GLY A 658 -26.03 10.71 37.33
CA GLY A 658 -26.78 9.82 38.21
C GLY A 658 -28.25 9.69 37.86
#